data_AF-A0AAN6F5U6-F1
#
_entry.id   AF-A0AAN6F5U6-F1
#
_cell.length_a   1.000
_cell.length_b   1.000
_cell.length_c   1.000
_cell.angle_alpha   90.00
_cell.angle_beta   90.00
_cell.angle_gamma   90.00
#
_symmetry.space_group_name_H-M   'P 1'
#
loop_
_entity.id
_entity.type
_entity.pdbx_description
1 polymer ?
#
loop_
_entity_poly.entity_id
_entity_poly.type
_entity_poly.pdbx_seq_one_letter_code
_entity_poly.pdbx_strand_id
1 'polypeptide(L)'
;MLIPTHIRLRYWFYPIGNTPAVDLLRHSPLSSRGQTSVLSLGCGDVRNVLFTLWTERTTTDRSYTFKTCDSEPAVLARNIFLLSFLTSYGPYSISPAETLKICWELYYHLVISEKALAALQAHLVALLNSVRTIEDWQKSAYAAHLKFLSKSTLVEVVKFWRLYLNACTQETKGRSILEESRRLFSQRGFDEEGIFLHGGRCAGIHALSTGCSKALSDAFRGYWQTGVVAGNQSDVSALEKGHGGFANPLFRLSSAPLANFAVHYGSDPLLGFHLAGVLDDTTASTSAMAEHLATGAKGQFVKWCESFRQHVELKTVKLYFHCGEAVSLCYALQQKVRRYCSVAKSLHRYSCPWCATLLQLDAHGHLDACGPFDVIDTSNISDHVGFLNLMPATVPLLGTKSNSVLYVETLLRSSNKTTDYLPTILHADIATFCLIAGVAPTIYLTGSTSEDFGSEAVLGHSKRDTGTMGQSRFRVAWQRPWTGDPSAIAQVDITSPTIAIDPGDMARVFFQWYLQIFSEFEDMTNQLYVHFRRVVNPLSRDLGHYTRMTIVSLIGLAQKNICCDWRSFTEALVGHIQRDKTLIVGSNSLQELCTLLHLSGMHTASMLDKTPFAAAQGFASAIACPTVSSIERYPTLPNVVAVAMVIPRGSLRIFDPIDIDRFGTPGLHMALHCSGILENSFFSIHLCFGRLEVDEGQHVGIIKEDEKGWQGHSDLIAICLAPAFQFLIGRGADDVHVALVLNSSAADYHFVPILGPSMRVYDTSITDRQNLHLLRSLPGDAEGPSLDLLTIRTKFTDETESRDLQNQELKVKIVQEGPCAMRITFGSHSKVLAFPFPVDGAHSKTTIARRKSWIEVTVPLSSPTGSHGYNMRPFSMISAGGYLNCWGLGRVNLAKQPILPLSTARRYLSGFLGMTLSEAEHKTRQNPSALTDSTRVLLELKESLAAIMLTFIGQGKVPKDVARRYSAFRLAKDNDSDLLIFANSLRHDRGSGSPVHFEEL
;
A
#
# COMPACT_ATOMS: atom_id res chain seq x y z
N MET A 1 14.46 -7.83 -8.06
CA MET A 1 13.63 -6.84 -7.34
C MET A 1 12.18 -6.91 -7.78
N LEU A 2 11.27 -6.46 -6.92
CA LEU A 2 9.82 -6.58 -7.12
C LEU A 2 9.21 -5.49 -8.02
N ILE A 3 9.87 -4.35 -8.14
CA ILE A 3 9.42 -3.18 -8.90
C ILE A 3 10.52 -2.74 -9.88
N PRO A 4 10.18 -2.04 -10.98
CA PRO A 4 11.19 -1.49 -11.89
C PRO A 4 12.16 -0.58 -11.16
N THR A 5 13.43 -0.63 -11.56
CA THR A 5 14.45 0.24 -10.98
C THR A 5 14.59 1.50 -11.82
N HIS A 6 14.29 2.65 -11.24
CA HIS A 6 14.46 3.96 -11.87
C HIS A 6 15.63 4.72 -11.27
N ILE A 7 16.29 5.53 -12.11
CA ILE A 7 17.28 6.50 -11.66
C ILE A 7 16.56 7.61 -10.90
N ARG A 8 16.99 7.86 -9.66
CA ARG A 8 16.48 8.92 -8.80
C ARG A 8 17.39 10.15 -8.85
N LEU A 9 17.39 10.87 -9.98
CA LEU A 9 18.10 12.15 -10.10
C LEU A 9 17.31 13.30 -9.47
N ARG A 10 15.98 13.23 -9.55
CA ARG A 10 15.07 14.19 -8.94
C ARG A 10 14.46 13.60 -7.67
N TYR A 11 14.50 14.37 -6.60
CA TYR A 11 13.98 13.98 -5.30
C TYR A 11 12.87 14.93 -4.85
N TRP A 12 11.78 14.37 -4.32
CA TRP A 12 10.69 15.12 -3.72
C TRP A 12 10.42 14.63 -2.32
N PHE A 13 10.34 15.57 -1.39
CA PHE A 13 10.00 15.36 0.00
C PHE A 13 8.54 15.72 0.22
N TYR A 14 7.77 14.79 0.81
CA TYR A 14 6.34 14.95 1.09
C TYR A 14 6.09 15.00 2.60
N PRO A 15 6.43 16.12 3.29
CA PRO A 15 6.25 16.25 4.73
C PRO A 15 4.77 16.36 5.14
N ILE A 16 3.91 16.74 4.20
CA ILE A 16 2.47 16.84 4.39
C ILE A 16 1.87 15.99 3.29
N GLY A 17 0.99 15.06 3.63
CA GLY A 17 0.36 14.27 2.59
C GLY A 17 -0.64 15.12 1.81
N ASN A 18 -0.97 14.65 0.63
CA ASN A 18 -1.62 15.41 -0.44
C ASN A 18 -3.13 15.15 -0.57
N THR A 19 -3.79 14.60 0.45
CA THR A 19 -5.21 14.20 0.45
C THR A 19 -5.84 14.52 1.82
N PRO A 20 -7.19 14.65 1.93
CA PRO A 20 -7.86 14.76 3.23
C PRO A 20 -7.55 13.58 4.14
N ALA A 21 -7.57 13.83 5.46
CA ALA A 21 -7.49 12.75 6.42
C ALA A 21 -8.64 11.75 6.18
N VAL A 22 -8.33 10.46 6.29
CA VAL A 22 -9.31 9.39 6.14
C VAL A 22 -9.45 8.61 7.42
N ASP A 23 -10.68 8.21 7.73
CA ASP A 23 -10.96 7.30 8.83
C ASP A 23 -10.60 5.87 8.38
N LEU A 24 -9.47 5.38 8.86
CA LEU A 24 -8.96 4.05 8.55
C LEU A 24 -9.86 2.95 9.12
N LEU A 25 -10.71 3.26 10.10
CA LEU A 25 -11.61 2.33 10.76
C LEU A 25 -13.06 2.46 10.28
N ARG A 26 -13.32 3.22 9.21
CA ARG A 26 -14.67 3.42 8.65
C ARG A 26 -15.45 2.12 8.40
N HIS A 27 -14.80 1.05 7.93
CA HIS A 27 -15.44 -0.25 7.73
C HIS A 27 -15.34 -1.19 8.95
N SER A 28 -14.71 -0.78 10.05
CA SER A 28 -14.57 -1.57 11.29
C SER A 28 -15.75 -1.39 12.25
N PRO A 29 -16.22 -2.44 12.96
CA PRO A 29 -17.39 -2.34 13.83
C PRO A 29 -17.07 -1.65 15.17
N LEU A 30 -17.88 -0.64 15.56
CA LEU A 30 -17.82 0.01 16.88
C LEU A 30 -18.27 -0.89 18.05
N SER A 31 -18.12 -2.21 18.01
CA SER A 31 -18.49 -3.11 19.11
C SER A 31 -17.49 -4.23 19.37
N SER A 32 -16.44 -4.36 18.58
CA SER A 32 -15.37 -5.32 18.88
C SER A 32 -14.59 -4.82 20.09
N ARG A 33 -14.82 -5.44 21.25
CA ARG A 33 -13.80 -5.47 22.30
C ARG A 33 -12.55 -6.11 21.71
N GLY A 34 -11.38 -5.53 21.96
CA GLY A 34 -10.12 -6.09 21.50
C GLY A 34 -9.29 -5.16 20.60
N GLN A 35 -8.36 -5.78 19.88
CA GLN A 35 -7.31 -5.08 19.15
C GLN A 35 -7.62 -5.03 17.65
N THR A 36 -7.55 -3.83 17.05
CA THR A 36 -7.62 -3.64 15.60
C THR A 36 -6.22 -3.41 15.04
N SER A 37 -5.84 -4.21 14.04
CA SER A 37 -4.53 -4.13 13.39
C SER A 37 -4.64 -3.42 12.04
N VAL A 38 -3.91 -2.31 11.88
CA VAL A 38 -3.91 -1.48 10.68
C VAL A 38 -2.52 -1.48 10.06
N LEU A 39 -2.41 -1.74 8.77
CA LEU A 39 -1.20 -1.53 7.96
C LEU A 39 -1.42 -0.30 7.07
N SER A 40 -0.64 0.76 7.29
CA SER A 40 -0.66 1.98 6.49
C SER A 40 0.64 2.07 5.70
N LEU A 41 0.55 1.87 4.39
CA LEU A 41 1.66 1.94 3.45
C LEU A 41 1.68 3.31 2.78
N GLY A 42 2.86 3.94 2.71
CA GLY A 42 2.98 5.34 2.27
C GLY A 42 2.43 6.32 3.31
N CYS A 43 2.75 6.07 4.59
CA CYS A 43 2.31 6.91 5.71
C CYS A 43 3.11 8.21 5.78
N GLY A 44 2.89 9.09 4.81
CA GLY A 44 3.60 10.36 4.63
C GLY A 44 3.49 11.35 5.81
N ASP A 45 2.37 11.32 6.55
CA ASP A 45 2.17 12.08 7.78
C ASP A 45 1.22 11.32 8.74
N VAL A 46 1.03 11.84 9.95
CA VAL A 46 0.19 11.18 10.98
C VAL A 46 -1.30 11.50 10.87
N ARG A 47 -1.76 12.27 9.87
CA ARG A 47 -3.14 12.81 9.86
C ARG A 47 -4.18 11.70 9.89
N ASN A 48 -3.98 10.61 9.14
CA ASN A 48 -4.95 9.53 9.03
C ASN A 48 -5.05 8.81 10.38
N VAL A 49 -3.92 8.62 11.07
CA VAL A 49 -3.89 8.02 12.41
C VAL A 49 -4.58 8.92 13.43
N LEU A 50 -4.22 10.21 13.47
CA LEU A 50 -4.79 11.17 14.43
C LEU A 50 -6.30 11.36 14.21
N PHE A 51 -6.74 11.49 12.95
CA PHE A 51 -8.15 11.62 12.60
C PHE A 51 -8.95 10.37 12.96
N THR A 52 -8.43 9.18 12.63
CA THR A 52 -9.04 7.88 12.98
C THR A 52 -9.20 7.72 14.50
N LEU A 53 -8.17 8.07 15.29
CA LEU A 53 -8.27 7.99 16.75
C LEU A 53 -9.24 9.02 17.33
N TRP A 54 -9.48 10.13 16.64
CA TRP A 54 -10.45 11.13 17.06
C TRP A 54 -11.89 10.77 16.71
N THR A 55 -12.12 10.04 15.62
CA THR A 55 -13.47 9.54 15.27
C THR A 55 -13.92 8.44 16.23
N GLU A 56 -12.98 7.67 16.76
CA GLU A 56 -13.23 6.61 17.74
C GLU A 56 -13.52 7.12 19.15
N ARG A 57 -14.25 6.31 19.94
CA ARG A 57 -14.45 6.58 21.37
C ARG A 57 -13.24 6.13 22.17
N THR A 58 -12.74 6.98 23.05
CA THR A 58 -11.64 6.64 23.96
C THR A 58 -12.15 5.72 25.07
N THR A 59 -11.89 4.41 24.95
CA THR A 59 -12.29 3.38 25.93
C THR A 59 -11.19 2.35 26.11
N THR A 60 -10.98 1.84 27.33
CA THR A 60 -10.00 0.79 27.62
C THR A 60 -10.32 -0.57 26.98
N ASP A 61 -11.57 -0.78 26.58
CA ASP A 61 -12.06 -2.01 25.94
C ASP A 61 -11.54 -2.21 24.50
N ARG A 62 -10.89 -1.20 23.93
CA ARG A 62 -10.37 -1.23 22.55
C ARG A 62 -8.92 -0.82 22.50
N SER A 63 -8.19 -1.46 21.60
CA SER A 63 -6.84 -1.00 21.26
C SER A 63 -6.60 -0.99 19.76
N TYR A 64 -5.80 -0.04 19.31
CA TYR A 64 -5.48 0.19 17.91
C TYR A 64 -3.99 -0.01 17.72
N THR A 65 -3.62 -0.81 16.73
CA THR A 65 -2.21 -1.04 16.41
C THR A 65 -1.94 -0.70 14.96
N PHE A 66 -1.27 0.42 14.74
CA PHE A 66 -0.87 0.91 13.42
C PHE A 66 0.53 0.41 13.08
N LYS A 67 0.69 -0.13 11.89
CA LYS A 67 1.98 -0.45 11.27
C LYS A 67 2.13 0.52 10.12
N THR A 68 3.05 1.47 10.23
CA THR A 68 3.26 2.54 9.26
C THR A 68 4.55 2.26 8.50
N CYS A 69 4.47 2.39 7.18
CA CYS A 69 5.60 2.24 6.28
C CYS A 69 5.74 3.50 5.45
N ASP A 70 6.95 4.05 5.41
CA ASP A 70 7.33 5.08 4.44
C ASP A 70 8.75 4.81 3.96
N SER A 71 9.07 5.21 2.72
CA SER A 71 10.41 5.06 2.16
C SER A 71 11.33 6.22 2.54
N GLU A 72 10.78 7.35 2.99
CA GLU A 72 11.52 8.53 3.41
C GLU A 72 11.74 8.53 4.94
N PRO A 73 12.98 8.31 5.42
CA PRO A 73 13.26 8.36 6.85
C PRO A 73 12.98 9.73 7.49
N ALA A 74 13.11 10.84 6.76
CA ALA A 74 12.77 12.18 7.27
C ALA A 74 11.28 12.30 7.66
N VAL A 75 10.39 11.67 6.90
CA VAL A 75 8.94 11.61 7.19
C VAL A 75 8.73 10.88 8.52
N LEU A 76 9.34 9.70 8.67
CA LEU A 76 9.18 8.90 9.89
C LEU A 76 9.76 9.61 11.11
N ALA A 77 10.93 10.25 10.96
CA ALA A 77 11.56 11.02 12.02
C ALA A 77 10.68 12.18 12.50
N ARG A 78 10.00 12.90 11.59
CA ARG A 78 8.99 13.92 11.92
C ARG A 78 7.76 13.35 12.61
N ASN A 79 7.23 12.26 12.09
CA ASN A 79 6.02 11.62 12.62
C ASN A 79 6.26 11.15 14.05
N ILE A 80 7.37 10.45 14.30
CA ILE A 80 7.74 9.97 15.62
C ILE A 80 8.02 11.16 16.55
N PHE A 81 8.71 12.21 16.09
CA PHE A 81 8.94 13.43 16.86
C PHE A 81 7.63 14.06 17.34
N LEU A 82 6.66 14.27 16.45
CA LEU A 82 5.37 14.87 16.81
C LEU A 82 4.65 14.01 17.85
N LEU A 83 4.56 12.70 17.59
CA LEU A 83 3.85 11.78 18.48
C LEU A 83 4.54 11.68 19.85
N SER A 84 5.88 11.63 19.91
CA SER A 84 6.61 11.61 21.18
C SER A 84 6.48 12.93 21.92
N PHE A 85 6.49 14.08 21.22
CA PHE A 85 6.36 15.39 21.85
C PHE A 85 4.97 15.56 22.48
N LEU A 86 3.92 15.06 21.83
CA LEU A 86 2.57 14.97 22.38
C LEU A 86 2.46 14.04 23.60
N THR A 87 3.43 13.19 23.89
CA THR A 87 3.43 12.36 25.11
C THR A 87 4.18 12.98 26.29
N SER A 88 4.94 14.06 26.07
CA SER A 88 5.93 14.59 27.02
C SER A 88 5.56 15.96 27.60
N TYR A 89 4.32 16.15 28.07
CA TYR A 89 3.86 17.43 28.65
C TYR A 89 4.60 17.87 29.93
N GLY A 90 5.24 16.95 30.65
CA GLY A 90 5.90 17.21 31.95
C GLY A 90 7.30 17.85 31.92
N PRO A 91 8.26 17.40 31.09
CA PRO A 91 9.66 17.84 31.22
C PRO A 91 9.99 19.27 30.77
N TYR A 92 9.11 19.97 30.06
CA TYR A 92 9.45 21.27 29.43
C TYR A 92 8.84 22.50 30.11
N SER A 93 8.03 22.33 31.17
CA SER A 93 7.27 23.44 31.81
C SER A 93 6.40 24.25 30.83
N ILE A 94 5.90 23.61 29.76
CA ILE A 94 5.04 24.22 28.74
C ILE A 94 3.59 23.79 29.02
N SER A 95 2.65 24.73 28.98
CA SER A 95 1.23 24.42 29.18
C SER A 95 0.69 23.57 28.02
N PRO A 96 -0.34 22.73 28.24
CA PRO A 96 -0.84 21.87 27.17
C PRO A 96 -1.29 22.58 25.89
N ALA A 97 -1.94 23.74 26.04
CA ALA A 97 -2.38 24.57 24.92
C ALA A 97 -1.20 25.13 24.13
N GLU A 98 -0.13 25.54 24.82
CA GLU A 98 1.06 26.08 24.18
C GLU A 98 1.85 25.00 23.44
N THR A 99 1.95 23.79 24.00
CA THR A 99 2.54 22.63 23.30
C THR A 99 1.83 22.37 21.99
N LEU A 100 0.49 22.43 21.94
CA LEU A 100 -0.28 22.19 20.72
C LEU A 100 -0.06 23.29 19.67
N LYS A 101 0.12 24.55 20.10
CA LYS A 101 0.50 25.65 19.21
C LYS A 101 1.89 25.41 18.61
N ILE A 102 2.86 25.02 19.43
CA ILE A 102 4.22 24.67 18.98
C ILE A 102 4.18 23.46 18.02
N CYS A 103 3.39 22.43 18.33
CA CYS A 103 3.22 21.27 17.45
C CYS A 103 2.70 21.69 16.06
N TRP A 104 1.72 22.59 16.01
CA TRP A 104 1.18 23.12 14.76
C TRP A 104 2.25 23.83 13.93
N GLU A 105 3.00 24.75 14.56
CA GLU A 105 4.10 25.46 13.90
C GLU A 105 5.16 24.49 13.36
N LEU A 106 5.63 23.56 14.21
CA LEU A 106 6.68 22.61 13.84
C LEU A 106 6.24 21.63 12.74
N TYR A 107 4.98 21.23 12.73
CA TYR A 107 4.52 20.17 11.83
C TYR A 107 4.02 20.70 10.48
N TYR A 108 3.52 21.94 10.40
CA TYR A 108 2.88 22.49 9.20
C TYR A 108 3.48 23.79 8.66
N HIS A 109 4.36 24.49 9.36
CA HIS A 109 4.97 25.73 8.84
C HIS A 109 6.38 25.50 8.28
N LEU A 110 6.72 26.20 7.19
CA LEU A 110 8.08 26.29 6.66
C LEU A 110 8.97 27.18 7.54
N VAL A 111 8.36 28.16 8.20
CA VAL A 111 9.02 29.12 9.09
C VAL A 111 8.40 29.04 10.48
N ILE A 112 9.25 28.93 11.50
CA ILE A 112 8.84 28.70 12.88
C ILE A 112 9.38 29.80 13.81
N SER A 113 8.70 30.01 14.93
CA SER A 113 9.13 30.94 15.96
C SER A 113 10.37 30.46 16.71
N GLU A 114 11.09 31.38 17.36
CA GLU A 114 12.22 31.07 18.25
C GLU A 114 11.82 30.06 19.35
N LYS A 115 10.63 30.24 19.91
CA LYS A 115 10.08 29.34 20.92
C LYS A 115 9.87 27.92 20.40
N ALA A 116 9.33 27.79 19.18
CA ALA A 116 9.16 26.51 18.53
C ALA A 116 10.52 25.85 18.22
N LEU A 117 11.52 26.62 17.76
CA LEU A 117 12.87 26.13 17.52
C LEU A 117 13.54 25.61 18.81
N ALA A 118 13.44 26.35 19.91
CA ALA A 118 13.97 25.94 21.21
C ALA A 118 13.30 24.66 21.73
N ALA A 119 11.97 24.55 21.59
CA ALA A 119 11.23 23.36 21.97
C ALA A 119 11.61 22.14 21.11
N LEU A 120 11.81 22.34 19.80
CA LEU A 120 12.31 21.31 18.88
C LEU A 120 13.68 20.80 19.34
N GLN A 121 14.64 21.71 19.58
CA GLN A 121 15.98 21.35 20.04
C GLN A 121 15.94 20.57 21.37
N ALA A 122 15.19 21.07 22.36
CA ALA A 122 15.07 20.42 23.66
C ALA A 122 14.47 19.01 23.57
N HIS A 123 13.48 18.80 22.72
CA HIS A 123 12.87 17.49 22.54
C HIS A 123 13.74 16.51 21.74
N LEU A 124 14.46 16.98 20.72
CA LEU A 124 15.43 16.17 19.99
C LEU A 124 16.54 15.65 20.91
N VAL A 125 17.06 16.49 21.81
CA VAL A 125 18.04 16.07 22.83
C VAL A 125 17.47 14.98 23.73
N ALA A 126 16.21 15.11 24.17
CA ALA A 126 15.57 14.09 25.00
C ALA A 126 15.37 12.76 24.26
N LEU A 127 14.98 12.79 22.98
CA LEU A 127 14.85 11.60 22.14
C LEU A 127 16.19 10.90 21.95
N LEU A 128 17.24 11.65 21.59
CA LEU A 128 18.59 11.11 21.38
C LEU A 128 19.19 10.53 22.66
N ASN A 129 18.90 11.13 23.83
CA ASN A 129 19.31 10.57 25.12
C ASN A 129 18.57 9.26 25.46
N SER A 130 17.39 9.05 24.90
CA SER A 130 16.57 7.85 25.11
C SER A 130 16.93 6.70 24.17
N VAL A 131 17.90 6.88 23.25
CA VAL A 131 18.23 5.88 22.23
C VAL A 131 19.71 5.85 21.86
N ARG A 132 20.46 4.90 22.45
CA ARG A 132 21.80 4.51 21.96
C ARG A 132 21.75 3.18 21.20
N THR A 133 20.84 2.30 21.61
CA THR A 133 20.54 0.99 21.00
C THR A 133 19.01 0.77 20.93
N ILE A 134 18.56 -0.28 20.23
CA ILE A 134 17.12 -0.63 20.18
C ILE A 134 16.62 -1.05 21.57
N GLU A 135 17.49 -1.67 22.37
CA GLU A 135 17.22 -2.06 23.76
C GLU A 135 17.04 -0.85 24.67
N ASP A 136 17.79 0.24 24.43
CA ASP A 136 17.61 1.50 25.18
C ASP A 136 16.27 2.14 24.84
N TRP A 137 15.90 2.16 23.55
CA TRP A 137 14.58 2.64 23.14
C TRP A 137 13.48 1.84 23.83
N GLN A 138 13.57 0.51 23.84
CA GLN A 138 12.58 -0.37 24.48
C GLN A 138 12.37 -0.10 25.97
N LYS A 139 13.39 0.41 26.67
CA LYS A 139 13.31 0.81 28.09
C LYS A 139 12.77 2.24 28.29
N SER A 140 12.72 3.04 27.23
CA SER A 140 12.22 4.42 27.29
C SER A 140 10.70 4.48 27.52
N ALA A 141 10.23 5.61 28.03
CA ALA A 141 8.79 5.86 28.19
C ALA A 141 8.02 5.85 26.85
N TYR A 142 8.70 6.15 25.74
CA TYR A 142 8.11 6.21 24.40
C TYR A 142 7.79 4.83 23.82
N ALA A 143 8.59 3.81 24.16
CA ALA A 143 8.46 2.47 23.56
C ALA A 143 7.21 1.69 23.98
N ALA A 144 6.46 2.19 24.96
CA ALA A 144 5.15 1.67 25.31
C ALA A 144 4.16 1.82 24.12
N HIS A 145 4.32 2.87 23.30
CA HIS A 145 3.36 3.24 22.24
C HIS A 145 4.03 3.43 20.87
N LEU A 146 5.32 3.78 20.82
CA LEU A 146 6.07 4.02 19.58
C LEU A 146 7.17 2.97 19.43
N LYS A 147 7.05 2.11 18.42
CA LYS A 147 7.91 0.92 18.22
C LYS A 147 8.50 0.89 16.83
N PHE A 148 9.65 0.23 16.68
CA PHE A 148 10.30 0.04 15.37
C PHE A 148 10.15 -1.43 14.95
N LEU A 149 9.90 -1.67 13.65
CA LEU A 149 9.81 -3.03 13.10
C LEU A 149 11.18 -3.64 12.78
N SER A 150 12.21 -2.81 12.67
CA SER A 150 13.57 -3.22 12.37
C SER A 150 14.59 -2.25 12.94
N LYS A 151 15.75 -2.78 13.35
CA LYS A 151 16.91 -2.00 13.77
C LYS A 151 17.37 -0.97 12.72
N SER A 152 17.31 -1.31 11.43
CA SER A 152 17.67 -0.39 10.35
C SER A 152 16.78 0.87 10.32
N THR A 153 15.47 0.71 10.55
CA THR A 153 14.55 1.85 10.66
C THR A 153 14.94 2.79 11.79
N LEU A 154 15.32 2.24 12.95
CA LEU A 154 15.74 3.06 14.09
C LEU A 154 17.02 3.86 13.76
N VAL A 155 17.99 3.23 13.10
CA VAL A 155 19.25 3.89 12.69
C VAL A 155 18.97 5.08 11.78
N GLU A 156 18.14 4.91 10.76
CA GLU A 156 17.78 5.99 9.83
C GLU A 156 17.02 7.13 10.52
N VAL A 157 16.07 6.82 11.41
CA VAL A 157 15.32 7.84 12.15
C VAL A 157 16.26 8.64 13.08
N VAL A 158 17.16 7.97 13.79
CA VAL A 158 18.15 8.62 14.68
C VAL A 158 19.12 9.51 13.89
N LYS A 159 19.52 9.07 12.69
CA LYS A 159 20.33 9.89 11.76
C LYS A 159 19.64 11.22 11.46
N PHE A 160 18.36 11.20 11.13
CA PHE A 160 17.59 12.43 10.88
C PHE A 160 17.40 13.29 12.12
N TRP A 161 17.17 12.71 13.30
CA TRP A 161 17.10 13.50 14.54
C TRP A 161 18.41 14.23 14.85
N ARG A 162 19.57 13.62 14.57
CA ARG A 162 20.87 14.30 14.67
C ARG A 162 21.01 15.43 13.65
N LEU A 163 20.58 15.21 12.41
CA LEU A 163 20.57 16.24 11.37
C LEU A 163 19.68 17.43 11.75
N TYR A 164 18.47 17.18 12.25
CA TYR A 164 17.58 18.23 12.74
C TYR A 164 18.18 18.99 13.91
N LEU A 165 18.82 18.29 14.87
CA LEU A 165 19.46 18.92 16.01
C LEU A 165 20.61 19.84 15.56
N ASN A 166 21.45 19.38 14.64
CA ASN A 166 22.52 20.19 14.07
C ASN A 166 21.96 21.42 13.35
N ALA A 167 20.89 21.28 12.56
CA ALA A 167 20.24 22.41 11.90
C ALA A 167 19.60 23.41 12.89
N CYS A 168 19.11 22.96 14.05
CA CYS A 168 18.65 23.87 15.10
C CYS A 168 19.79 24.77 15.58
N THR A 169 20.99 24.22 15.77
CA THR A 169 22.17 25.01 16.22
C THR A 169 22.69 26.00 15.19
N GLN A 170 22.39 25.80 13.91
CA GLN A 170 22.77 26.71 12.84
C GLN A 170 21.85 27.93 12.74
N GLU A 171 20.67 27.90 13.39
CA GLU A 171 19.72 29.01 13.46
C GLU A 171 19.44 29.69 12.11
N THR A 172 19.28 28.87 11.06
CA THR A 172 19.08 29.36 9.70
C THR A 172 17.84 30.25 9.64
N LYS A 173 17.99 31.49 9.15
CA LYS A 173 16.89 32.48 9.12
C LYS A 173 15.78 32.04 8.18
N GLY A 174 14.52 32.30 8.57
CA GLY A 174 13.32 31.94 7.80
C GLY A 174 13.30 32.50 6.38
N ARG A 175 13.94 33.65 6.14
CA ARG A 175 14.05 34.25 4.79
C ARG A 175 14.68 33.30 3.76
N SER A 176 15.68 32.51 4.15
CA SER A 176 16.38 31.60 3.23
C SER A 176 15.45 30.53 2.64
N ILE A 177 14.66 29.85 3.47
CA ILE A 177 13.72 28.82 3.01
C ILE A 177 12.56 29.43 2.22
N LEU A 178 12.19 30.68 2.51
CA LEU A 178 11.18 31.41 1.72
C LEU A 178 11.68 31.78 0.33
N GLU A 179 12.95 32.17 0.18
CA GLU A 179 13.56 32.41 -1.13
C GLU A 179 13.62 31.14 -1.97
N GLU A 180 14.01 30.01 -1.36
CA GLU A 180 14.00 28.70 -2.01
C GLU A 180 12.57 28.26 -2.41
N SER A 181 11.61 28.42 -1.50
CA SER A 181 10.18 28.17 -1.71
C SER A 181 9.62 28.96 -2.88
N ARG A 182 9.84 30.28 -2.90
CA ARG A 182 9.35 31.17 -3.96
C ARG A 182 9.99 30.83 -5.30
N ARG A 183 11.30 30.59 -5.34
CA ARG A 183 12.00 30.18 -6.58
C ARG A 183 11.36 28.92 -7.16
N LEU A 184 11.11 27.90 -6.34
CA LEU A 184 10.47 26.66 -6.78
C LEU A 184 9.04 26.92 -7.26
N PHE A 185 8.26 27.74 -6.54
CA PHE A 185 6.88 28.07 -6.87
C PHE A 185 6.77 28.80 -8.22
N SER A 186 7.63 29.79 -8.45
CA SER A 186 7.73 30.53 -9.71
C SER A 186 8.18 29.65 -10.88
N GLN A 187 9.18 28.78 -10.68
CA GLN A 187 9.67 27.83 -11.71
C GLN A 187 8.57 26.88 -12.21
N ARG A 188 7.52 26.67 -11.41
CA ARG A 188 6.36 25.84 -11.78
C ARG A 188 5.21 26.62 -12.41
N GLY A 189 5.38 27.93 -12.62
CA GLY A 189 4.32 28.78 -13.18
C GLY A 189 3.16 29.02 -12.22
N PHE A 190 3.32 28.76 -10.93
CA PHE A 190 2.22 28.95 -9.97
C PHE A 190 1.94 30.42 -9.63
N ASP A 191 2.82 31.32 -10.05
CA ASP A 191 2.60 32.76 -9.91
C ASP A 191 1.59 33.30 -10.93
N GLU A 192 1.28 32.56 -12.01
CA GLU A 192 0.33 32.97 -13.04
C GLU A 192 -1.11 33.11 -12.50
N GLU A 193 -1.93 33.94 -13.17
CA GLU A 193 -3.34 34.14 -12.85
C GLU A 193 -4.15 32.87 -13.19
N GLY A 194 -4.19 31.93 -12.24
CA GLY A 194 -4.93 30.68 -12.35
C GLY A 194 -5.54 30.25 -11.00
N ILE A 195 -6.64 29.50 -11.07
CA ILE A 195 -7.27 28.89 -9.89
C ILE A 195 -6.76 27.45 -9.75
N PHE A 196 -6.15 27.15 -8.60
CA PHE A 196 -5.69 25.81 -8.28
C PHE A 196 -6.81 24.98 -7.63
N LEU A 197 -7.27 23.95 -8.34
CA LEU A 197 -8.41 23.14 -7.90
C LEU A 197 -8.05 22.00 -6.92
N HIS A 198 -6.76 21.75 -6.66
CA HIS A 198 -6.34 20.61 -5.82
C HIS A 198 -6.85 20.71 -4.38
N GLY A 199 -7.01 21.94 -3.87
CA GLY A 199 -7.60 22.27 -2.56
C GLY A 199 -9.08 21.88 -2.44
N GLY A 200 -9.79 21.67 -3.54
CA GLY A 200 -11.22 21.32 -3.52
C GLY A 200 -11.56 20.09 -2.67
N ARG A 201 -10.62 19.15 -2.53
CA ARG A 201 -10.80 17.90 -1.79
C ARG A 201 -11.09 18.09 -0.29
N CYS A 202 -10.56 19.15 0.34
CA CYS A 202 -10.88 19.44 1.74
C CYS A 202 -12.21 20.17 1.92
N ALA A 203 -12.80 20.67 0.83
CA ALA A 203 -14.04 21.44 0.81
C ALA A 203 -15.28 20.62 0.41
N GLY A 204 -15.10 19.39 -0.09
CA GLY A 204 -16.19 18.55 -0.59
C GLY A 204 -16.98 19.27 -1.70
N ILE A 205 -18.31 19.19 -1.67
CA ILE A 205 -19.18 19.80 -2.69
C ILE A 205 -19.02 21.33 -2.80
N HIS A 206 -18.54 22.01 -1.76
CA HIS A 206 -18.27 23.45 -1.80
C HIS A 206 -17.18 23.80 -2.81
N ALA A 207 -16.32 22.85 -3.19
CA ALA A 207 -15.30 23.04 -4.21
C ALA A 207 -15.86 23.40 -5.59
N LEU A 208 -17.15 23.11 -5.85
CA LEU A 208 -17.85 23.50 -7.08
C LEU A 208 -18.29 24.97 -7.08
N SER A 209 -18.22 25.66 -5.94
CA SER A 209 -18.43 27.10 -5.86
C SER A 209 -17.15 27.84 -6.24
N THR A 210 -17.23 28.67 -7.28
CA THR A 210 -16.10 29.47 -7.78
C THR A 210 -15.46 30.33 -6.69
N GLY A 211 -16.26 30.87 -5.76
CA GLY A 211 -15.75 31.63 -4.61
C GLY A 211 -14.93 30.80 -3.62
N CYS A 212 -15.35 29.55 -3.36
CA CYS A 212 -14.63 28.64 -2.47
C CYS A 212 -13.34 28.12 -3.11
N SER A 213 -13.36 27.74 -4.40
CA SER A 213 -12.16 27.29 -5.11
C SER A 213 -11.11 28.40 -5.18
N LYS A 214 -11.54 29.66 -5.39
CA LYS A 214 -10.65 30.81 -5.35
C LYS A 214 -10.04 31.02 -3.96
N ALA A 215 -10.84 30.98 -2.90
CA ALA A 215 -10.34 31.16 -1.54
C ALA A 215 -9.28 30.11 -1.15
N LEU A 216 -9.49 28.84 -1.52
CA LEU A 216 -8.52 27.77 -1.28
C LEU A 216 -7.25 27.96 -2.11
N SER A 217 -7.39 28.36 -3.38
CA SER A 217 -6.26 28.69 -4.25
C SER A 217 -5.43 29.87 -3.72
N ASP A 218 -6.09 30.90 -3.19
CA ASP A 218 -5.44 32.06 -2.59
C ASP A 218 -4.74 31.66 -1.27
N ALA A 219 -5.35 30.80 -0.45
CA ALA A 219 -4.74 30.25 0.77
C ALA A 219 -3.50 29.39 0.47
N PHE A 220 -3.55 28.55 -0.57
CA PHE A 220 -2.40 27.78 -1.04
C PHE A 220 -1.24 28.68 -1.46
N ARG A 221 -1.53 29.74 -2.24
CA ARG A 221 -0.53 30.74 -2.62
C ARG A 221 0.04 31.47 -1.41
N GLY A 222 -0.82 31.84 -0.46
CA GLY A 222 -0.44 32.45 0.81
C GLY A 222 0.56 31.60 1.59
N TYR A 223 0.36 30.28 1.65
CA TYR A 223 1.29 29.35 2.31
C TYR A 223 2.69 29.37 1.68
N TRP A 224 2.80 29.27 0.35
CA TRP A 224 4.11 29.26 -0.33
C TRP A 224 4.82 30.62 -0.28
N GLN A 225 4.08 31.72 -0.21
CA GLN A 225 4.63 33.07 -0.11
C GLN A 225 5.14 33.43 1.30
N THR A 226 4.44 32.96 2.33
CA THR A 226 4.67 33.38 3.73
C THR A 226 5.32 32.29 4.59
N GLY A 227 5.21 31.02 4.20
CA GLY A 227 5.68 29.87 4.95
C GLY A 227 4.77 29.43 6.11
N VAL A 228 3.58 30.03 6.26
CA VAL A 228 2.61 29.69 7.33
C VAL A 228 1.27 29.27 6.74
N VAL A 229 0.51 28.42 7.44
CA VAL A 229 -0.73 27.83 6.89
C VAL A 229 -1.70 28.91 6.41
N ALA A 230 -2.18 28.76 5.18
CA ALA A 230 -3.08 29.69 4.48
C ALA A 230 -2.55 31.12 4.29
N GLY A 231 -1.32 31.45 4.74
CA GLY A 231 -0.87 32.84 4.86
C GLY A 231 -1.71 33.65 5.85
N ASN A 232 -2.23 33.02 6.90
CA ASN A 232 -3.10 33.69 7.87
C ASN A 232 -2.38 34.84 8.60
N GLN A 233 -3.09 35.96 8.82
CA GLN A 233 -2.46 37.18 9.31
C GLN A 233 -2.01 37.04 10.77
N SER A 234 -2.71 36.24 11.56
CA SER A 234 -2.38 36.06 12.98
C SER A 234 -1.01 35.40 13.19
N ASP A 235 -0.70 34.33 12.45
CA ASP A 235 0.61 33.66 12.52
C ASP A 235 1.71 34.46 11.78
N VAL A 236 1.40 35.11 10.65
CA VAL A 236 2.38 36.00 9.95
C VAL A 236 2.84 37.11 10.87
N SER A 237 1.91 37.86 11.48
CA SER A 237 2.26 38.95 12.39
C SER A 237 2.96 38.48 13.67
N ALA A 238 2.76 37.23 14.09
CA ALA A 238 3.53 36.65 15.19
C ALA A 238 4.99 36.43 14.81
N LEU A 239 5.28 35.97 13.58
CA LEU A 239 6.64 35.80 13.07
C LEU A 239 7.35 37.14 12.81
N GLU A 240 6.64 38.15 12.29
CA GLU A 240 7.20 39.48 12.05
C GLU A 240 7.71 40.14 13.33
N LYS A 241 6.96 40.00 14.43
CA LYS A 241 7.39 40.44 15.77
C LYS A 241 8.68 39.73 16.23
N GLY A 242 8.90 38.49 15.78
CA GLY A 242 10.10 37.69 16.04
C GLY A 242 11.17 37.78 14.93
N HIS A 243 11.26 38.93 14.25
CA HIS A 243 12.26 39.18 13.19
C HIS A 243 12.21 38.18 12.01
N GLY A 244 11.02 37.68 11.67
CA GLY A 244 10.81 36.79 10.53
C GLY A 244 11.12 35.31 10.79
N GLY A 245 11.41 34.93 12.05
CA GLY A 245 11.56 33.54 12.47
C GLY A 245 12.73 32.75 11.85
N PHE A 246 12.66 31.43 11.99
CA PHE A 246 13.71 30.50 11.58
C PHE A 246 13.18 29.46 10.59
N ALA A 247 14.04 29.00 9.69
CA ALA A 247 13.71 27.93 8.76
C ALA A 247 13.45 26.64 9.55
N ASN A 248 12.33 25.98 9.29
CA ASN A 248 11.96 24.76 10.01
C ASN A 248 12.87 23.58 9.60
N PRO A 249 13.70 23.03 10.51
CA PRO A 249 14.58 21.90 10.20
C PRO A 249 13.81 20.68 9.69
N LEU A 250 12.58 20.48 10.17
CA LEU A 250 11.72 19.37 9.80
C LEU A 250 11.29 19.43 8.32
N PHE A 251 11.18 20.62 7.71
CA PHE A 251 10.87 20.78 6.29
C PHE A 251 12.11 20.90 5.40
N ARG A 252 13.18 21.49 5.95
CA ARG A 252 14.40 21.79 5.19
C ARG A 252 15.20 20.54 4.83
N LEU A 253 15.24 19.53 5.71
CA LEU A 253 16.08 18.35 5.54
C LEU A 253 15.26 17.12 5.13
N SER A 254 15.75 16.41 4.11
CA SER A 254 15.20 15.16 3.59
C SER A 254 16.33 14.28 3.05
N SER A 255 16.01 13.10 2.50
CA SER A 255 16.99 12.26 1.81
C SER A 255 17.42 12.80 0.43
N ALA A 256 16.99 14.00 0.04
CA ALA A 256 17.35 14.60 -1.23
C ALA A 256 18.87 14.77 -1.40
N PRO A 257 19.43 14.44 -2.57
CA PRO A 257 20.80 14.77 -2.85
C PRO A 257 20.93 16.31 -2.96
N LEU A 258 21.85 16.85 -2.16
CA LEU A 258 22.59 18.12 -2.22
C LEU A 258 22.13 19.14 -1.18
N ALA A 259 21.47 18.68 -0.11
CA ALA A 259 20.86 19.55 0.92
C ALA A 259 19.91 20.60 0.32
N ASN A 260 19.36 20.31 -0.87
CA ASN A 260 18.43 21.17 -1.58
C ASN A 260 17.06 21.14 -0.90
N PHE A 261 16.38 22.28 -0.90
CA PHE A 261 14.96 22.36 -0.55
C PHE A 261 14.14 21.49 -1.50
N ALA A 262 13.67 20.35 -1.00
CA ALA A 262 13.03 19.31 -1.81
C ALA A 262 11.53 19.14 -1.51
N VAL A 263 10.92 20.01 -0.69
CA VAL A 263 9.49 19.95 -0.39
C VAL A 263 8.70 20.00 -1.69
N HIS A 264 7.82 19.02 -1.89
CA HIS A 264 7.04 18.93 -3.12
C HIS A 264 6.18 20.19 -3.29
N TYR A 265 6.22 20.77 -4.48
CA TYR A 265 5.59 22.06 -4.82
C TYR A 265 4.06 22.08 -4.65
N GLY A 266 3.41 20.91 -4.63
CA GLY A 266 1.97 20.75 -4.37
C GLY A 266 1.61 20.58 -2.88
N SER A 267 2.55 20.80 -1.95
CA SER A 267 2.29 20.66 -0.51
C SER A 267 1.38 21.78 -0.03
N ASP A 268 0.27 21.41 0.59
CA ASP A 268 -0.71 22.33 1.19
C ASP A 268 -1.22 21.74 2.53
N PRO A 269 -0.94 22.39 3.67
CA PRO A 269 -1.41 21.93 4.98
C PRO A 269 -2.94 21.77 5.07
N LEU A 270 -3.72 22.60 4.39
CA LEU A 270 -5.18 22.57 4.48
C LEU A 270 -5.79 21.30 3.85
N LEU A 271 -5.08 20.67 2.91
CA LEU A 271 -5.54 19.45 2.25
C LEU A 271 -5.81 18.32 3.23
N GLY A 272 -5.09 18.26 4.35
CA GLY A 272 -5.22 17.19 5.35
C GLY A 272 -6.46 17.27 6.24
N PHE A 273 -7.28 18.32 6.12
CA PHE A 273 -8.40 18.60 7.05
C PHE A 273 -9.77 18.60 6.34
N HIS A 274 -10.86 18.63 7.11
CA HIS A 274 -12.23 18.63 6.59
C HIS A 274 -12.88 20.02 6.75
N LEU A 275 -12.78 20.88 5.74
CA LEU A 275 -13.10 22.30 5.82
C LEU A 275 -14.46 22.68 5.23
N ALA A 276 -15.26 21.72 4.74
CA ALA A 276 -16.60 21.96 4.23
C ALA A 276 -17.48 22.79 5.20
N GLY A 277 -17.49 22.44 6.50
CA GLY A 277 -18.27 23.18 7.51
C GLY A 277 -17.77 24.61 7.79
N VAL A 278 -16.51 24.93 7.46
CA VAL A 278 -15.99 26.32 7.53
C VAL A 278 -16.54 27.14 6.36
N LEU A 279 -16.83 26.49 5.24
CA LEU A 279 -17.31 27.09 4.00
C LEU A 279 -18.85 27.21 3.93
N ASP A 280 -19.57 26.75 4.96
CA ASP A 280 -21.02 26.89 5.06
C ASP A 280 -21.47 28.34 5.30
N ASP A 281 -20.64 29.17 5.96
CA ASP A 281 -20.93 30.58 6.32
C ASP A 281 -20.18 31.57 5.40
N THR A 282 -20.40 31.48 4.09
CA THR A 282 -19.57 32.13 3.04
C THR A 282 -19.88 33.61 2.73
N THR A 283 -20.09 34.46 3.75
CA THR A 283 -20.17 35.93 3.56
C THR A 283 -18.85 36.67 3.82
N ALA A 284 -17.76 35.97 4.13
CA ALA A 284 -16.48 36.58 4.52
C ALA A 284 -15.61 37.02 3.32
N SER A 285 -14.80 38.07 3.51
CA SER A 285 -13.79 38.54 2.55
C SER A 285 -12.62 37.55 2.40
N THR A 286 -11.77 37.68 1.37
CA THR A 286 -10.65 36.75 1.11
C THR A 286 -9.67 36.63 2.28
N SER A 287 -9.27 37.74 2.91
CA SER A 287 -8.37 37.72 4.07
C SER A 287 -9.01 37.10 5.31
N ALA A 288 -10.30 37.38 5.55
CA ALA A 288 -11.06 36.75 6.62
C ALA A 288 -11.23 35.24 6.37
N MET A 289 -11.34 34.82 5.10
CA MET A 289 -11.48 33.42 4.74
C MET A 289 -10.19 32.61 5.00
N ALA A 290 -9.01 33.16 4.69
CA ALA A 290 -7.74 32.52 5.00
C ALA A 290 -7.58 32.28 6.53
N GLU A 291 -7.95 33.28 7.34
CA GLU A 291 -7.95 33.17 8.79
C GLU A 291 -8.94 32.10 9.30
N HIS A 292 -10.16 32.05 8.73
CA HIS A 292 -11.16 31.04 9.09
C HIS A 292 -10.72 29.62 8.70
N LEU A 293 -10.13 29.43 7.52
CA LEU A 293 -9.61 28.15 7.05
C LEU A 293 -8.48 27.65 7.96
N ALA A 294 -7.50 28.51 8.25
CA ALA A 294 -6.40 28.19 9.16
C ALA A 294 -6.92 27.86 10.58
N THR A 295 -7.82 28.68 11.12
CA THR A 295 -8.42 28.47 12.44
C THR A 295 -9.22 27.16 12.50
N GLY A 296 -10.00 26.85 11.46
CA GLY A 296 -10.76 25.61 11.35
C GLY A 296 -9.87 24.37 11.31
N ALA A 297 -8.80 24.40 10.51
CA ALA A 297 -7.81 23.33 10.42
C ALA A 297 -7.06 23.13 11.75
N LYS A 298 -6.56 24.23 12.36
CA LYS A 298 -5.88 24.22 13.66
C LYS A 298 -6.77 23.69 14.78
N GLY A 299 -8.06 24.05 14.77
CA GLY A 299 -9.05 23.54 15.71
C GLY A 299 -9.34 22.05 15.56
N GLN A 300 -9.28 21.50 14.35
CA GLN A 300 -9.36 20.05 14.12
C GLN A 300 -8.10 19.35 14.64
N PHE A 301 -6.92 19.86 14.26
CA PHE A 301 -5.63 19.32 14.72
C PHE A 301 -5.53 19.23 16.24
N VAL A 302 -5.90 20.31 16.96
CA VAL A 302 -5.94 20.34 18.43
C VAL A 302 -6.77 19.18 18.99
N LYS A 303 -8.00 19.01 18.51
CA LYS A 303 -8.90 17.95 18.96
C LYS A 303 -8.36 16.56 18.65
N TRP A 304 -7.69 16.39 17.51
CA TRP A 304 -7.12 15.10 17.12
C TRP A 304 -5.93 14.73 18.00
N CYS A 305 -5.04 15.69 18.27
CA CYS A 305 -3.91 15.53 19.19
C CYS A 305 -4.38 15.23 20.62
N GLU A 306 -5.42 15.91 21.11
CA GLU A 306 -6.03 15.62 22.42
C GLU A 306 -6.58 14.18 22.48
N SER A 307 -7.26 13.71 21.43
CA SER A 307 -7.75 12.31 21.38
C SER A 307 -6.59 11.32 21.42
N PHE A 308 -5.54 11.55 20.62
CA PHE A 308 -4.34 10.70 20.61
C PHE A 308 -3.72 10.58 22.00
N ARG A 309 -3.60 11.70 22.73
CA ARG A 309 -3.10 11.68 24.11
C ARG A 309 -3.95 10.82 25.04
N GLN A 310 -5.27 10.94 24.96
CA GLN A 310 -6.17 10.11 25.78
C GLN A 310 -5.95 8.63 25.47
N HIS A 311 -5.76 8.27 24.21
CA HIS A 311 -5.43 6.90 23.82
C HIS A 311 -4.08 6.42 24.38
N VAL A 312 -3.07 7.30 24.43
CA VAL A 312 -1.77 7.04 25.04
C VAL A 312 -1.91 6.83 26.56
N GLU A 313 -2.62 7.72 27.25
CA GLU A 313 -2.87 7.65 28.70
C GLU A 313 -3.59 6.35 29.08
N LEU A 314 -4.58 5.94 28.26
CA LEU A 314 -5.30 4.66 28.43
C LEU A 314 -4.54 3.43 27.90
N LYS A 315 -3.35 3.60 27.30
CA LYS A 315 -2.56 2.53 26.66
C LYS A 315 -3.31 1.73 25.59
N THR A 316 -4.18 2.41 24.86
CA THR A 316 -5.05 1.84 23.83
C THR A 316 -4.49 2.01 22.42
N VAL A 317 -3.32 2.62 22.24
CA VAL A 317 -2.69 2.80 20.92
C VAL A 317 -1.24 2.33 20.91
N LYS A 318 -0.86 1.63 19.84
CA LYS A 318 0.52 1.25 19.52
C LYS A 318 0.81 1.55 18.06
N LEU A 319 1.94 2.18 17.76
CA LEU A 319 2.43 2.47 16.42
C LEU A 319 3.76 1.77 16.19
N TYR A 320 3.89 1.12 15.06
CA TYR A 320 5.07 0.40 14.61
C TYR A 320 5.56 1.05 13.31
N PHE A 321 6.80 1.51 13.27
CA PHE A 321 7.37 2.22 12.14
C PHE A 321 8.35 1.33 11.37
N HIS A 322 8.28 1.39 10.03
CA HIS A 322 9.25 0.80 9.10
C HIS A 322 9.68 1.82 8.05
N CYS A 323 10.99 1.99 7.90
CA CYS A 323 11.61 2.72 6.81
C CYS A 323 12.01 1.73 5.71
N GLY A 324 11.37 1.81 4.55
CA GLY A 324 11.64 0.88 3.45
C GLY A 324 10.60 0.93 2.34
N GLU A 325 10.78 0.07 1.34
CA GLU A 325 9.87 -0.07 0.21
C GLU A 325 8.66 -0.94 0.59
N ALA A 326 7.45 -0.44 0.31
CA ALA A 326 6.21 -1.01 0.82
C ALA A 326 5.90 -2.42 0.29
N VAL A 327 6.17 -2.71 -0.99
CA VAL A 327 5.92 -4.03 -1.60
C VAL A 327 6.87 -5.07 -0.98
N SER A 328 8.14 -4.72 -0.78
CA SER A 328 9.16 -5.56 -0.14
C SER A 328 8.82 -5.85 1.32
N LEU A 329 8.41 -4.82 2.08
CA LEU A 329 7.87 -5.00 3.44
C LEU A 329 6.69 -5.98 3.43
N CYS A 330 5.75 -5.83 2.50
CA CYS A 330 4.58 -6.68 2.44
C CYS A 330 4.96 -8.15 2.22
N TYR A 331 5.88 -8.46 1.31
CA TYR A 331 6.34 -9.85 1.12
C TYR A 331 7.12 -10.39 2.34
N ALA A 332 7.92 -9.56 3.01
CA ALA A 332 8.55 -9.95 4.27
C ALA A 332 7.53 -10.24 5.38
N LEU A 333 6.44 -9.47 5.46
CA LEU A 333 5.32 -9.75 6.36
C LEU A 333 4.58 -11.04 5.96
N GLN A 334 4.39 -11.31 4.66
CA GLN A 334 3.73 -12.54 4.20
C GLN A 334 4.47 -13.80 4.67
N GLN A 335 5.81 -13.79 4.61
CA GLN A 335 6.63 -14.88 5.12
C GLN A 335 6.40 -15.14 6.61
N LYS A 336 6.17 -14.09 7.40
CA LYS A 336 5.91 -14.21 8.85
C LYS A 336 4.48 -14.68 9.15
N VAL A 337 3.48 -14.16 8.44
CA VAL A 337 2.05 -14.47 8.69
C VAL A 337 1.66 -15.86 8.23
N ARG A 338 2.07 -16.26 7.02
CA ARG A 338 1.56 -17.47 6.36
C ARG A 338 2.58 -18.61 6.31
N ARG A 339 3.81 -18.41 6.79
CA ARG A 339 4.99 -19.32 6.66
C ARG A 339 5.37 -19.69 5.21
N TYR A 340 4.53 -19.35 4.23
CA TYR A 340 4.74 -19.54 2.80
C TYR A 340 4.43 -18.25 2.05
N CYS A 341 5.37 -17.81 1.23
CA CYS A 341 5.28 -16.68 0.34
C CYS A 341 5.50 -17.20 -1.09
N SER A 342 4.60 -16.84 -2.02
CA SER A 342 4.67 -17.28 -3.42
C SER A 342 5.85 -16.69 -4.19
N VAL A 343 6.46 -15.64 -3.65
CA VAL A 343 7.66 -15.00 -4.21
C VAL A 343 8.88 -15.37 -3.38
N ALA A 344 9.95 -15.78 -4.04
CA ALA A 344 11.21 -16.18 -3.42
C ALA A 344 11.80 -15.08 -2.53
N LYS A 345 12.37 -15.46 -1.38
CA LYS A 345 13.01 -14.52 -0.42
C LYS A 345 14.13 -13.71 -1.06
N SER A 346 14.86 -14.30 -2.00
CA SER A 346 15.93 -13.63 -2.76
C SER A 346 15.42 -12.39 -3.51
N LEU A 347 14.15 -12.35 -3.92
CA LEU A 347 13.61 -11.28 -4.76
C LEU A 347 13.19 -10.01 -3.99
N HIS A 348 13.08 -10.09 -2.66
CA HIS A 348 12.64 -9.00 -1.77
C HIS A 348 13.50 -8.90 -0.49
N ARG A 349 14.78 -9.22 -0.65
CA ARG A 349 15.74 -9.31 0.46
C ARG A 349 16.21 -7.96 0.97
N TYR A 350 16.26 -6.93 0.13
CA TYR A 350 16.74 -5.61 0.51
C TYR A 350 15.59 -4.71 0.93
N SER A 351 15.88 -3.78 1.84
CA SER A 351 14.87 -2.90 2.46
C SER A 351 14.25 -1.91 1.46
N CYS A 352 15.02 -1.38 0.52
CA CYS A 352 14.54 -0.52 -0.55
C CYS A 352 15.45 -0.57 -1.79
N PRO A 353 14.97 -0.10 -2.96
CA PRO A 353 15.84 0.12 -4.12
C PRO A 353 16.98 1.08 -3.78
N TRP A 354 18.14 0.91 -4.41
CA TRP A 354 19.33 1.73 -4.19
C TRP A 354 20.06 1.51 -2.83
N CYS A 355 19.68 0.49 -2.05
CA CYS A 355 20.23 0.24 -0.72
C CYS A 355 20.66 -1.22 -0.49
N ALA A 356 21.85 -1.44 0.08
CA ALA A 356 22.36 -2.77 0.39
C ALA A 356 21.86 -3.32 1.74
N THR A 357 21.12 -2.51 2.51
CA THR A 357 20.57 -2.91 3.81
C THR A 357 19.52 -4.02 3.65
N LEU A 358 19.79 -5.16 4.28
CA LEU A 358 18.90 -6.31 4.30
C LEU A 358 17.61 -6.00 5.08
N LEU A 359 16.48 -6.45 4.53
CA LEU A 359 15.18 -6.39 5.17
C LEU A 359 15.07 -7.48 6.24
N GLN A 360 15.32 -7.10 7.48
CA GLN A 360 15.19 -7.98 8.64
C GLN A 360 14.17 -7.39 9.61
N LEU A 361 13.05 -8.10 9.78
CA LEU A 361 12.05 -7.77 10.79
C LEU A 361 12.47 -8.40 12.11
N ASP A 362 12.65 -7.59 13.15
CA ASP A 362 13.16 -8.06 14.44
C ASP A 362 12.13 -8.99 15.11
N ALA A 363 12.53 -10.24 15.35
CA ALA A 363 11.66 -11.29 15.87
C ALA A 363 11.41 -11.22 17.40
N HIS A 364 11.98 -10.23 18.08
CA HIS A 364 11.92 -10.12 19.54
C HIS A 364 10.53 -9.69 20.02
N GLY A 365 9.63 -10.66 20.22
CA GLY A 365 8.39 -10.48 20.98
C GLY A 365 7.27 -9.72 20.28
N HIS A 366 7.30 -9.62 18.95
CA HIS A 366 6.34 -8.84 18.15
C HIS A 366 5.60 -9.67 17.09
N LEU A 367 5.35 -10.97 17.34
CA LEU A 367 4.60 -11.82 16.39
C LEU A 367 3.20 -11.25 16.08
N ASP A 368 2.53 -10.62 17.06
CA ASP A 368 1.26 -9.90 16.88
C ASP A 368 1.36 -8.66 15.97
N ALA A 369 2.59 -8.22 15.63
CA ALA A 369 2.83 -7.07 14.78
C ALA A 369 2.91 -7.43 13.28
N CYS A 370 3.02 -8.71 12.92
CA CYS A 370 3.29 -9.12 11.54
C CYS A 370 2.05 -9.36 10.67
N GLY A 371 0.85 -9.48 11.26
CA GLY A 371 -0.43 -9.66 10.54
C GLY A 371 -1.14 -10.98 10.88
N PRO A 372 -2.31 -11.27 10.29
CA PRO A 372 -3.00 -10.51 9.24
C PRO A 372 -3.56 -9.17 9.73
N PHE A 373 -3.88 -8.27 8.79
CA PHE A 373 -4.34 -6.91 9.08
C PHE A 373 -5.85 -6.76 8.83
N ASP A 374 -6.51 -6.04 9.71
CA ASP A 374 -7.93 -5.70 9.59
C ASP A 374 -8.12 -4.61 8.54
N VAL A 375 -7.20 -3.65 8.52
CA VAL A 375 -7.22 -2.57 7.55
C VAL A 375 -5.86 -2.51 6.90
N ILE A 376 -5.84 -2.50 5.58
CA ILE A 376 -4.65 -2.12 4.81
C ILE A 376 -5.02 -0.86 4.05
N ASP A 377 -4.32 0.23 4.32
CA ASP A 377 -4.41 1.47 3.56
C ASP A 377 -3.13 1.64 2.77
N THR A 378 -3.24 1.81 1.46
CA THR A 378 -2.07 1.96 0.60
C THR A 378 -1.75 3.41 0.27
N SER A 379 -2.51 4.37 0.79
CA SER A 379 -2.44 5.77 0.34
C SER A 379 -2.44 5.82 -1.20
N ASN A 380 -1.77 6.80 -1.77
CA ASN A 380 -1.57 6.92 -3.21
C ASN A 380 -0.34 6.16 -3.76
N ILE A 381 0.22 5.17 -3.05
CA ILE A 381 1.47 4.52 -3.49
C ILE A 381 1.31 3.71 -4.78
N SER A 382 0.10 3.35 -5.18
CA SER A 382 -0.15 2.70 -6.49
C SER A 382 0.28 3.56 -7.67
N ASP A 383 0.31 4.88 -7.51
CA ASP A 383 0.85 5.84 -8.50
C ASP A 383 2.38 5.74 -8.64
N HIS A 384 3.06 5.12 -7.68
CA HIS A 384 4.51 5.01 -7.62
C HIS A 384 5.01 3.59 -7.91
N VAL A 385 4.34 2.58 -7.35
CA VAL A 385 4.74 1.17 -7.49
C VAL A 385 3.90 0.38 -8.49
N GLY A 386 2.80 0.95 -8.99
CA GLY A 386 1.84 0.28 -9.87
C GLY A 386 0.85 -0.60 -9.11
N PHE A 387 -0.41 -0.56 -9.53
CA PHE A 387 -1.51 -1.30 -8.92
C PHE A 387 -1.26 -2.82 -8.92
N LEU A 388 -0.79 -3.38 -10.04
CA LEU A 388 -0.59 -4.83 -10.20
C LEU A 388 0.60 -5.40 -9.43
N ASN A 389 1.56 -4.57 -8.99
CA ASN A 389 2.62 -5.00 -8.06
C ASN A 389 2.12 -5.00 -6.61
N LEU A 390 1.24 -4.06 -6.28
CA LEU A 390 0.73 -3.83 -4.93
C LEU A 390 -0.29 -4.89 -4.50
N MET A 391 -1.18 -5.33 -5.40
CA MET A 391 -2.25 -6.28 -5.06
C MET A 391 -1.71 -7.66 -4.62
N PRO A 392 -0.80 -8.34 -5.34
CA PRO A 392 -0.19 -9.59 -4.88
C PRO A 392 0.57 -9.47 -3.55
N ALA A 393 1.11 -8.28 -3.25
CA ALA A 393 1.83 -8.02 -2.02
C ALA A 393 0.88 -7.79 -0.82
N THR A 394 -0.25 -7.10 -1.01
CA THR A 394 -1.15 -6.68 0.07
C THR A 394 -2.32 -7.62 0.32
N VAL A 395 -2.95 -8.18 -0.72
CA VAL A 395 -4.12 -9.06 -0.60
C VAL A 395 -3.87 -10.28 0.31
N PRO A 396 -2.69 -10.92 0.33
CA PRO A 396 -2.42 -12.01 1.27
C PRO A 396 -2.26 -11.56 2.73
N LEU A 397 -1.94 -10.29 2.98
CA LEU A 397 -1.86 -9.72 4.31
C LEU A 397 -3.23 -9.28 4.83
N LEU A 398 -4.19 -9.07 3.92
CA LEU A 398 -5.55 -8.70 4.25
C LEU A 398 -6.22 -9.84 5.03
N GLY A 399 -6.72 -9.50 6.20
CA GLY A 399 -7.49 -10.38 7.06
C GLY A 399 -8.70 -10.97 6.33
N THR A 400 -9.25 -12.02 6.93
CA THR A 400 -10.44 -12.70 6.45
C THR A 400 -11.67 -12.29 7.25
N LYS A 401 -11.57 -11.27 8.13
CA LYS A 401 -12.73 -10.73 8.82
C LYS A 401 -13.64 -10.08 7.78
N SER A 402 -14.95 -10.11 8.00
CA SER A 402 -15.94 -9.48 7.10
C SER A 402 -15.73 -7.97 6.94
N ASN A 403 -15.16 -7.33 7.97
CA ASN A 403 -14.77 -5.93 7.95
C ASN A 403 -13.33 -5.70 7.49
N SER A 404 -12.59 -6.75 7.11
CA SER A 404 -11.25 -6.57 6.57
C SER A 404 -11.34 -5.82 5.25
N VAL A 405 -10.60 -4.71 5.15
CA VAL A 405 -10.64 -3.85 3.97
C VAL A 405 -9.24 -3.45 3.53
N LEU A 406 -9.01 -3.54 2.23
CA LEU A 406 -7.84 -2.99 1.55
C LEU A 406 -8.29 -1.71 0.83
N TYR A 407 -7.87 -0.55 1.29
CA TYR A 407 -8.07 0.70 0.58
C TYR A 407 -6.91 0.91 -0.39
N VAL A 408 -7.24 1.01 -1.68
CA VAL A 408 -6.30 1.43 -2.71
C VAL A 408 -6.73 2.79 -3.22
N GLU A 409 -5.81 3.76 -3.19
CA GLU A 409 -6.07 5.11 -3.65
C GLU A 409 -5.09 5.48 -4.77
N THR A 410 -5.57 6.17 -5.80
CA THR A 410 -4.73 6.83 -6.82
C THR A 410 -5.05 8.31 -6.84
N LEU A 411 -4.06 9.13 -7.14
CA LEU A 411 -4.22 10.55 -7.40
C LEU A 411 -3.98 10.91 -8.86
N LEU A 412 -3.23 10.08 -9.60
CA LEU A 412 -2.93 10.33 -11.01
C LEU A 412 -4.00 9.73 -11.93
N ARG A 413 -4.38 10.47 -12.97
CA ARG A 413 -5.35 9.99 -13.96
C ARG A 413 -4.76 8.84 -14.78
N SER A 414 -5.38 7.67 -14.67
CA SER A 414 -5.06 6.48 -15.50
C SER A 414 -5.84 6.45 -16.81
N SER A 415 -7.02 7.08 -16.87
CA SER A 415 -7.87 7.16 -18.05
C SER A 415 -8.47 8.55 -18.26
N ASN A 416 -8.83 8.84 -19.50
CA ASN A 416 -9.56 10.05 -19.89
C ASN A 416 -11.02 10.00 -19.41
N LYS A 417 -11.63 8.82 -19.36
CA LYS A 417 -13.01 8.61 -18.90
C LYS A 417 -13.01 7.94 -17.53
N THR A 418 -13.81 8.48 -16.61
CA THR A 418 -13.98 7.93 -15.27
C THR A 418 -14.53 6.50 -15.27
N THR A 419 -15.40 6.16 -16.23
CA THR A 419 -15.97 4.81 -16.40
C THR A 419 -14.93 3.75 -16.72
N ASP A 420 -13.82 4.14 -17.34
CA ASP A 420 -12.80 3.22 -17.83
C ASP A 420 -11.66 3.04 -16.81
N TYR A 421 -11.77 3.66 -15.63
CA TYR A 421 -10.72 3.69 -14.61
C TYR A 421 -10.31 2.28 -14.15
N LEU A 422 -11.25 1.45 -13.67
CA LEU A 422 -10.95 0.10 -13.17
C LEU A 422 -10.38 -0.81 -14.26
N PRO A 423 -10.98 -0.95 -15.46
CA PRO A 423 -10.38 -1.77 -16.53
C PRO A 423 -8.97 -1.31 -16.91
N THR A 424 -8.73 0.01 -16.91
CA THR A 424 -7.43 0.56 -17.30
C THR A 424 -6.33 0.22 -16.29
N ILE A 425 -6.58 0.35 -14.99
CA ILE A 425 -5.55 0.02 -13.98
C ILE A 425 -5.33 -1.48 -13.80
N LEU A 426 -6.34 -2.30 -14.15
CA LEU A 426 -6.28 -3.75 -14.06
C LEU A 426 -5.62 -4.40 -15.28
N HIS A 427 -5.63 -3.74 -16.46
CA HIS A 427 -5.25 -4.33 -17.75
C HIS A 427 -5.98 -5.65 -18.05
N ALA A 428 -7.19 -5.78 -17.49
CA ALA A 428 -8.01 -6.97 -17.55
C ALA A 428 -9.48 -6.61 -17.33
N ASP A 429 -10.36 -7.51 -17.74
CA ASP A 429 -11.75 -7.47 -17.31
C ASP A 429 -11.84 -7.50 -15.77
N ILE A 430 -12.73 -6.67 -15.21
CA ILE A 430 -12.81 -6.46 -13.75
C ILE A 430 -13.18 -7.77 -13.06
N ALA A 431 -14.17 -8.51 -13.57
CA ALA A 431 -14.61 -9.74 -12.96
C ALA A 431 -13.49 -10.80 -13.00
N THR A 432 -12.84 -10.96 -14.15
CA THR A 432 -11.70 -11.86 -14.32
C THR A 432 -10.58 -11.58 -13.32
N PHE A 433 -10.20 -10.31 -13.15
CA PHE A 433 -9.22 -9.92 -12.13
C PHE A 433 -9.69 -10.28 -10.72
N CYS A 434 -10.95 -9.97 -10.38
CA CYS A 434 -11.48 -10.21 -9.04
C CYS A 434 -11.48 -11.70 -8.68
N LEU A 435 -11.78 -12.58 -9.64
CA LEU A 435 -11.72 -14.03 -9.48
C LEU A 435 -10.28 -14.51 -9.22
N ILE A 436 -9.30 -13.98 -9.97
CA ILE A 436 -7.88 -14.30 -9.81
C ILE A 436 -7.33 -13.77 -8.48
N ALA A 437 -7.67 -12.53 -8.13
CA ALA A 437 -7.15 -11.82 -6.96
C ALA A 437 -7.83 -12.25 -5.65
N GLY A 438 -9.05 -12.79 -5.72
CA GLY A 438 -9.84 -13.17 -4.53
C GLY A 438 -10.35 -11.98 -3.71
N VAL A 439 -10.31 -10.78 -4.30
CA VAL A 439 -10.84 -9.52 -3.78
C VAL A 439 -11.53 -8.77 -4.91
N ALA A 440 -12.55 -8.00 -4.60
CA ALA A 440 -13.21 -7.13 -5.56
C ALA A 440 -13.42 -5.72 -4.99
N PRO A 441 -13.54 -4.71 -5.86
CA PRO A 441 -13.99 -3.39 -5.46
C PRO A 441 -15.40 -3.48 -4.89
N THR A 442 -15.61 -2.98 -3.67
CA THR A 442 -16.95 -2.95 -3.06
C THR A 442 -17.92 -2.12 -3.89
N ILE A 443 -17.43 -1.05 -4.54
CA ILE A 443 -18.20 -0.23 -5.47
C ILE A 443 -18.69 -1.01 -6.70
N TYR A 444 -17.87 -1.94 -7.20
CA TYR A 444 -18.23 -2.80 -8.33
C TYR A 444 -19.27 -3.84 -7.93
N LEU A 445 -19.12 -4.43 -6.75
CA LEU A 445 -20.07 -5.44 -6.24
C LEU A 445 -21.43 -4.85 -5.84
N THR A 446 -21.44 -3.70 -5.19
CA THR A 446 -22.65 -3.13 -4.59
C THR A 446 -23.31 -2.04 -5.45
N GLY A 447 -22.61 -1.55 -6.48
CA GLY A 447 -23.05 -0.41 -7.29
C GLY A 447 -23.15 0.91 -6.52
N SER A 448 -22.61 0.97 -5.30
CA SER A 448 -22.70 2.12 -4.39
C SER A 448 -21.36 2.42 -3.72
N THR A 449 -21.16 3.68 -3.35
CA THR A 449 -19.93 4.14 -2.69
C THR A 449 -20.25 5.27 -1.72
N SER A 450 -19.49 5.34 -0.63
CA SER A 450 -19.50 6.48 0.29
C SER A 450 -18.44 7.54 -0.06
N GLU A 451 -17.65 7.33 -1.12
CA GLU A 451 -16.61 8.27 -1.55
C GLU A 451 -17.15 9.26 -2.58
N ASP A 452 -16.74 10.53 -2.49
CA ASP A 452 -17.14 11.59 -3.41
C ASP A 452 -16.29 11.59 -4.69
N PHE A 453 -16.69 10.80 -5.69
CA PHE A 453 -16.08 10.84 -7.03
C PHE A 453 -16.67 11.92 -7.94
N GLY A 454 -17.87 12.42 -7.61
CA GLY A 454 -18.61 13.34 -8.47
C GLY A 454 -17.95 14.71 -8.56
N SER A 455 -17.54 15.27 -7.40
CA SER A 455 -16.82 16.55 -7.37
C SER A 455 -15.46 16.47 -8.08
N GLU A 456 -14.71 15.38 -7.85
CA GLU A 456 -13.44 15.08 -8.52
C GLU A 456 -13.58 15.00 -10.04
N ALA A 457 -14.61 14.30 -10.54
CA ALA A 457 -14.87 14.21 -11.96
C ALA A 457 -15.18 15.59 -12.57
N VAL A 458 -16.04 16.40 -11.94
CA VAL A 458 -16.40 17.74 -12.45
C VAL A 458 -15.19 18.68 -12.45
N LEU A 459 -14.39 18.68 -11.38
CA LEU A 459 -13.17 19.48 -11.29
C LEU A 459 -12.11 19.01 -12.31
N GLY A 460 -12.02 17.71 -12.56
CA GLY A 460 -11.14 17.11 -13.56
C GLY A 460 -11.47 17.52 -15.00
N HIS A 461 -12.75 17.67 -15.35
CA HIS A 461 -13.18 18.15 -16.67
C HIS A 461 -12.98 19.67 -16.88
N SER A 462 -12.76 20.42 -15.79
CA SER A 462 -12.59 21.87 -15.84
C SER A 462 -11.14 22.31 -16.12
N LYS A 463 -10.18 21.38 -16.24
CA LYS A 463 -8.78 21.67 -16.55
C LYS A 463 -8.54 21.81 -18.06
N ARG A 464 -7.69 22.78 -18.44
CA ARG A 464 -7.14 22.89 -19.80
C ARG A 464 -6.06 21.82 -20.01
N ASP A 465 -5.89 21.36 -21.24
CA ASP A 465 -4.79 20.49 -21.65
C ASP A 465 -3.47 21.29 -21.58
N THR A 466 -2.76 21.17 -20.46
CA THR A 466 -1.52 21.90 -20.18
C THR A 466 -0.26 21.07 -20.42
N GLY A 467 -0.37 19.87 -21.01
CA GLY A 467 0.75 18.92 -21.13
C GLY A 467 1.25 18.33 -19.80
N THR A 468 0.57 18.63 -18.68
CA THR A 468 0.90 18.12 -17.35
C THR A 468 -0.08 17.04 -16.93
N MET A 469 0.41 16.02 -16.22
CA MET A 469 -0.43 14.89 -15.80
C MET A 469 -1.51 15.37 -14.83
N GLY A 470 -2.77 15.16 -15.22
CA GLY A 470 -3.91 15.55 -14.42
C GLY A 470 -4.01 14.73 -13.13
N GLN A 471 -4.37 15.41 -12.04
CA GLN A 471 -4.76 14.76 -10.78
C GLN A 471 -6.27 14.55 -10.73
N SER A 472 -6.69 13.36 -10.32
CA SER A 472 -8.06 13.01 -9.95
C SER A 472 -8.01 11.89 -8.92
N ARG A 473 -8.58 12.14 -7.74
CA ARG A 473 -8.50 11.21 -6.61
C ARG A 473 -9.51 10.09 -6.76
N PHE A 474 -9.05 8.85 -6.74
CA PHE A 474 -9.89 7.66 -6.69
C PHE A 474 -9.47 6.78 -5.52
N ARG A 475 -10.33 6.67 -4.49
CA ARG A 475 -10.14 5.76 -3.35
C ARG A 475 -11.15 4.63 -3.43
N VAL A 476 -10.68 3.41 -3.59
CA VAL A 476 -11.53 2.22 -3.76
C VAL A 476 -11.28 1.28 -2.59
N ALA A 477 -12.35 0.85 -1.94
CA ALA A 477 -12.30 -0.22 -0.95
C ALA A 477 -12.37 -1.58 -1.67
N TRP A 478 -11.42 -2.45 -1.36
CA TRP A 478 -11.32 -3.81 -1.86
C TRP A 478 -11.54 -4.77 -0.72
N GLN A 479 -12.50 -5.67 -0.90
CA GLN A 479 -12.85 -6.68 0.09
C GLN A 479 -12.98 -8.04 -0.59
N ARG A 480 -12.95 -9.09 0.20
CA ARG A 480 -13.21 -10.44 -0.30
C ARG A 480 -14.73 -10.56 -0.56
N PRO A 481 -15.19 -10.80 -1.79
CA PRO A 481 -16.63 -10.78 -2.10
C PRO A 481 -17.43 -11.73 -1.20
N TRP A 482 -16.88 -12.92 -0.97
CA TRP A 482 -17.50 -13.96 -0.17
C TRP A 482 -17.64 -13.59 1.32
N THR A 483 -16.86 -12.63 1.84
CA THR A 483 -17.01 -12.19 3.24
C THR A 483 -18.17 -11.22 3.45
N GLY A 484 -18.83 -10.79 2.36
CA GLY A 484 -20.03 -9.97 2.39
C GLY A 484 -21.33 -10.74 2.11
N ASP A 485 -21.24 -12.01 1.72
CA ASP A 485 -22.40 -12.88 1.53
C ASP A 485 -22.51 -13.84 2.70
N PRO A 486 -23.42 -13.59 3.66
CA PRO A 486 -23.55 -14.46 4.81
C PRO A 486 -24.07 -15.87 4.49
N SER A 487 -24.62 -16.13 3.30
CA SER A 487 -24.88 -17.49 2.78
C SER A 487 -23.62 -18.15 2.23
N ALA A 488 -22.73 -17.40 1.57
CA ALA A 488 -21.40 -17.90 1.24
C ALA A 488 -20.59 -18.15 2.52
N ILE A 489 -20.59 -17.22 3.48
CA ILE A 489 -20.00 -17.44 4.81
C ILE A 489 -20.67 -18.64 5.53
N ALA A 490 -21.93 -18.98 5.18
CA ALA A 490 -22.65 -20.16 5.67
C ALA A 490 -22.27 -21.48 5.00
N GLN A 491 -21.84 -21.43 3.75
CA GLN A 491 -21.52 -22.60 2.93
C GLN A 491 -20.01 -22.82 2.78
N VAL A 492 -19.23 -21.77 3.02
CA VAL A 492 -17.78 -21.72 2.82
C VAL A 492 -17.12 -22.16 4.11
N ASP A 493 -16.87 -23.46 4.14
CA ASP A 493 -16.44 -24.18 5.31
C ASP A 493 -14.91 -24.07 5.58
N ILE A 494 -14.34 -22.86 5.48
CA ILE A 494 -12.99 -22.38 5.90
C ILE A 494 -12.02 -21.91 4.80
N THR A 495 -12.17 -22.21 3.50
CA THR A 495 -11.31 -21.55 2.47
C THR A 495 -12.01 -20.47 1.69
N SER A 496 -11.30 -19.39 1.35
CA SER A 496 -11.72 -18.55 0.21
C SER A 496 -12.12 -19.46 -0.95
N PRO A 497 -13.32 -19.30 -1.54
CA PRO A 497 -13.80 -20.20 -2.58
C PRO A 497 -12.77 -20.23 -3.71
N THR A 498 -12.28 -21.42 -4.02
CA THR A 498 -11.35 -21.61 -5.13
C THR A 498 -12.13 -21.94 -6.38
N ILE A 499 -11.71 -21.35 -7.50
CA ILE A 499 -12.36 -21.58 -8.78
C ILE A 499 -11.51 -22.59 -9.54
N ALA A 500 -12.13 -23.68 -10.01
CA ALA A 500 -11.48 -24.59 -10.94
C ALA A 500 -11.50 -23.98 -12.33
N ILE A 501 -10.34 -23.83 -12.96
CA ILE A 501 -10.21 -23.29 -14.32
C ILE A 501 -9.36 -24.24 -15.14
N ASP A 502 -9.76 -24.49 -16.40
CA ASP A 502 -8.95 -25.24 -17.35
C ASP A 502 -7.57 -24.57 -17.54
N PRO A 503 -6.46 -25.32 -17.46
CA PRO A 503 -5.12 -24.76 -17.60
C PRO A 503 -4.88 -24.01 -18.92
N GLY A 504 -5.48 -24.48 -20.01
CA GLY A 504 -5.36 -23.86 -21.33
C GLY A 504 -6.13 -22.54 -21.42
N ASP A 505 -7.36 -22.50 -20.88
CA ASP A 505 -8.12 -21.26 -20.75
C ASP A 505 -7.43 -20.23 -19.87
N MET A 506 -6.92 -20.66 -18.71
CA MET A 506 -6.20 -19.79 -17.80
C MET A 506 -4.93 -19.24 -18.45
N ALA A 507 -4.21 -20.06 -19.21
CA ALA A 507 -3.02 -19.63 -19.96
C ALA A 507 -3.36 -18.60 -21.03
N ARG A 508 -4.50 -18.74 -21.73
CA ARG A 508 -5.00 -17.73 -22.68
C ARG A 508 -5.31 -16.40 -21.99
N VAL A 509 -5.96 -16.43 -20.82
CA VAL A 509 -6.27 -15.22 -20.04
C VAL A 509 -4.99 -14.52 -19.60
N PHE A 510 -4.04 -15.24 -18.99
CA PHE A 510 -2.76 -14.66 -18.57
C PHE A 510 -1.91 -14.17 -19.75
N PHE A 511 -1.99 -14.82 -20.91
CA PHE A 511 -1.32 -14.36 -22.11
C PHE A 511 -1.93 -13.06 -22.66
N GLN A 512 -3.26 -12.93 -22.69
CA GLN A 512 -3.91 -11.66 -23.04
C GLN A 512 -3.56 -10.55 -22.05
N TRP A 513 -3.53 -10.87 -20.76
CA TRP A 513 -3.13 -9.93 -19.71
C TRP A 513 -1.68 -9.48 -19.87
N TYR A 514 -0.78 -10.41 -20.19
CA TYR A 514 0.62 -10.14 -20.54
C TYR A 514 0.72 -9.16 -21.72
N LEU A 515 -0.03 -9.41 -22.81
CA LEU A 515 -0.05 -8.50 -23.96
C LEU A 515 -0.53 -7.11 -23.56
N GLN A 516 -1.61 -6.97 -22.79
CA GLN A 516 -2.15 -5.66 -22.39
C GLN A 516 -1.26 -4.87 -21.43
N ILE A 517 -0.47 -5.55 -20.59
CA ILE A 517 0.47 -4.89 -19.66
C ILE A 517 1.66 -4.29 -20.44
N PHE A 518 2.14 -5.00 -21.46
CA PHE A 518 3.39 -4.65 -22.14
C PHE A 518 3.21 -4.00 -23.52
N SER A 519 2.00 -4.03 -24.10
CA SER A 519 1.74 -3.49 -25.44
C SER A 519 2.05 -2.00 -25.58
N GLU A 520 1.89 -1.19 -24.53
CA GLU A 520 2.19 0.25 -24.61
C GLU A 520 3.71 0.54 -24.67
N PHE A 521 4.55 -0.42 -24.26
CA PHE A 521 6.00 -0.23 -24.14
C PHE A 521 6.83 -1.14 -25.06
N GLU A 522 6.28 -2.26 -25.52
CA GLU A 522 7.03 -3.27 -26.31
C GLU A 522 6.47 -3.47 -27.73
N ASP A 523 5.30 -2.90 -28.05
CA ASP A 523 4.77 -2.81 -29.41
C ASP A 523 5.19 -1.48 -30.05
N MET A 524 5.98 -1.55 -31.13
CA MET A 524 6.50 -0.38 -31.84
C MET A 524 5.38 0.52 -32.39
N THR A 525 4.20 -0.02 -32.72
CA THR A 525 3.06 0.76 -33.22
C THR A 525 2.47 1.65 -32.13
N ASN A 526 2.36 1.12 -30.91
CA ASN A 526 1.78 1.83 -29.77
C ASN A 526 2.74 2.86 -29.18
N GLN A 527 4.05 2.60 -29.22
CA GLN A 527 5.06 3.51 -28.66
C GLN A 527 4.96 4.93 -29.23
N LEU A 528 4.70 5.07 -30.54
CA LEU A 528 4.54 6.38 -31.19
C LEU A 528 3.27 7.10 -30.71
N TYR A 529 2.16 6.36 -30.56
CA TYR A 529 0.91 6.91 -30.03
C TYR A 529 1.06 7.36 -28.57
N VAL A 530 1.71 6.54 -27.73
CA VAL A 530 2.01 6.86 -26.33
C VAL A 530 2.93 8.08 -26.23
N HIS A 531 3.90 8.22 -27.14
CA HIS A 531 4.75 9.40 -27.22
C HIS A 531 3.93 10.68 -27.41
N PHE A 532 3.06 10.73 -28.43
CA PHE A 532 2.20 11.90 -28.66
C PHE A 532 1.24 12.16 -27.48
N ARG A 533 0.65 11.10 -26.91
CA ARG A 533 -0.23 11.22 -25.74
C ARG A 533 0.49 11.83 -24.55
N ARG A 534 1.69 11.38 -24.22
CA ARG A 534 2.49 11.88 -23.09
C ARG A 534 2.79 13.39 -23.18
N VAL A 535 2.95 13.91 -24.40
CA VAL A 535 3.22 15.35 -24.61
C VAL A 535 1.96 16.19 -24.40
N VAL A 536 0.80 15.69 -24.79
CA VAL A 536 -0.46 16.46 -24.79
C VAL A 536 -1.26 16.28 -23.50
N ASN A 537 -1.42 15.03 -23.04
CA ASN A 537 -2.20 14.65 -21.88
C ASN A 537 -1.67 13.33 -21.28
N PRO A 538 -0.55 13.37 -20.52
CA PRO A 538 0.07 12.18 -19.97
C PRO A 538 -0.82 11.48 -18.94
N LEU A 539 -0.82 10.14 -18.96
CA LEU A 539 -1.58 9.29 -18.06
C LEU A 539 -0.66 8.46 -17.15
N SER A 540 -1.15 8.04 -15.99
CA SER A 540 -0.34 7.26 -15.03
C SER A 540 0.10 5.89 -15.57
N ARG A 541 -0.71 5.26 -16.42
CA ARG A 541 -0.33 4.00 -17.09
C ARG A 541 0.91 4.14 -17.97
N ASP A 542 1.21 5.36 -18.42
CA ASP A 542 2.38 5.61 -19.23
C ASP A 542 3.67 5.46 -18.42
N LEU A 543 3.66 5.44 -17.09
CA LEU A 543 4.89 5.50 -16.26
C LEU A 543 5.72 4.21 -16.23
N GLY A 544 5.23 3.10 -16.77
CA GLY A 544 6.01 1.87 -16.93
C GLY A 544 6.30 1.14 -15.62
N HIS A 545 5.27 0.90 -14.80
CA HIS A 545 5.42 0.28 -13.47
C HIS A 545 5.63 -1.24 -13.47
N TYR A 546 5.51 -1.92 -14.62
CA TYR A 546 5.36 -3.37 -14.65
C TYR A 546 6.54 -4.07 -15.32
N THR A 547 6.93 -5.23 -14.76
CA THR A 547 7.97 -6.12 -15.29
C THR A 547 7.46 -7.55 -15.33
N ARG A 548 8.25 -8.52 -15.81
CA ARG A 548 7.86 -9.93 -15.75
C ARG A 548 7.65 -10.44 -14.32
N MET A 549 8.25 -9.78 -13.32
CA MET A 549 7.99 -10.04 -11.90
C MET A 549 6.54 -9.72 -11.50
N THR A 550 5.89 -8.75 -12.14
CA THR A 550 4.47 -8.45 -11.95
C THR A 550 3.62 -9.67 -12.31
N ILE A 551 3.90 -10.32 -13.45
CA ILE A 551 3.18 -11.51 -13.91
C ILE A 551 3.41 -12.69 -12.95
N VAL A 552 4.66 -12.94 -12.54
CA VAL A 552 4.97 -14.01 -11.56
C VAL A 552 4.27 -13.77 -10.22
N SER A 553 4.22 -12.51 -9.76
CA SER A 553 3.50 -12.13 -8.55
C SER A 553 1.99 -12.38 -8.68
N LEU A 554 1.40 -12.06 -9.83
CA LEU A 554 -0.02 -12.30 -10.12
C LEU A 554 -0.34 -13.80 -10.21
N ILE A 555 0.53 -14.62 -10.80
CA ILE A 555 0.41 -16.09 -10.77
C ILE A 555 0.46 -16.59 -9.32
N GLY A 556 1.38 -16.06 -8.50
CA GLY A 556 1.45 -16.40 -7.09
C GLY A 556 0.24 -15.96 -6.25
N LEU A 557 -0.45 -14.90 -6.67
CA LEU A 557 -1.74 -14.52 -6.10
C LEU A 557 -2.85 -15.47 -6.58
N ALA A 558 -2.87 -15.80 -7.87
CA ALA A 558 -3.82 -16.72 -8.49
C ALA A 558 -3.76 -18.11 -7.84
N GLN A 559 -2.57 -18.61 -7.52
CA GLN A 559 -2.34 -19.87 -6.79
C GLN A 559 -3.06 -19.97 -5.45
N LYS A 560 -3.46 -18.83 -4.86
CA LYS A 560 -4.21 -18.80 -3.60
C LYS A 560 -5.73 -18.90 -3.78
N ASN A 561 -6.23 -18.59 -4.98
CA ASN A 561 -7.66 -18.46 -5.25
C ASN A 561 -8.16 -19.39 -6.38
N ILE A 562 -7.26 -20.03 -7.13
CA ILE A 562 -7.61 -20.86 -8.29
C ILE A 562 -7.06 -22.28 -8.10
N CYS A 563 -7.90 -23.26 -8.41
CA CYS A 563 -7.51 -24.65 -8.56
C CYS A 563 -7.26 -24.93 -10.04
N CYS A 564 -6.02 -25.23 -10.40
CA CYS A 564 -5.60 -25.49 -11.77
C CYS A 564 -4.42 -26.46 -11.72
N ASP A 565 -4.24 -27.25 -12.78
CA ASP A 565 -2.94 -27.88 -13.01
C ASP A 565 -1.93 -26.79 -13.39
N TRP A 566 -1.21 -26.30 -12.39
CA TRP A 566 -0.24 -25.22 -12.52
C TRP A 566 0.91 -25.57 -13.44
N ARG A 567 1.25 -26.85 -13.57
CA ARG A 567 2.30 -27.30 -14.50
C ARG A 567 1.82 -27.13 -15.93
N SER A 568 0.67 -27.70 -16.26
CA SER A 568 0.08 -27.58 -17.60
C SER A 568 -0.20 -26.12 -17.96
N PHE A 569 -0.67 -25.32 -17.01
CA PHE A 569 -0.90 -23.88 -17.19
C PHE A 569 0.38 -23.12 -17.50
N THR A 570 1.44 -23.29 -16.70
CA THR A 570 2.70 -22.57 -16.89
C THR A 570 3.40 -22.98 -18.18
N GLU A 571 3.39 -24.27 -18.53
CA GLU A 571 3.90 -24.78 -19.82
C GLU A 571 3.14 -24.15 -21.00
N ALA A 572 1.81 -24.11 -20.95
CA ALA A 572 0.99 -23.48 -21.98
C ALA A 572 1.24 -21.97 -22.10
N LEU A 573 1.30 -21.24 -20.97
CA LEU A 573 1.55 -19.80 -20.94
C LEU A 573 2.91 -19.44 -21.53
N VAL A 574 3.98 -20.13 -21.09
CA VAL A 574 5.33 -19.93 -21.63
C VAL A 574 5.35 -20.24 -23.13
N GLY A 575 4.67 -21.31 -23.56
CA GLY A 575 4.54 -21.66 -24.97
C GLY A 575 3.76 -20.63 -25.80
N HIS A 576 2.78 -19.93 -25.22
CA HIS A 576 2.10 -18.80 -25.88
C HIS A 576 3.04 -17.60 -26.05
N ILE A 577 3.76 -17.22 -24.98
CA ILE A 577 4.72 -16.10 -25.00
C ILE A 577 5.87 -16.36 -25.99
N GLN A 578 6.40 -17.59 -26.04
CA GLN A 578 7.46 -17.97 -26.98
C GLN A 578 7.06 -17.84 -28.45
N ARG A 579 5.77 -18.03 -28.76
CA ARG A 579 5.23 -17.94 -30.13
C ARG A 579 4.71 -16.55 -30.48
N ASP A 580 4.71 -15.62 -29.53
CA ASP A 580 4.27 -14.25 -29.76
C ASP A 580 5.19 -13.56 -30.77
N LYS A 581 4.58 -12.72 -31.61
CA LYS A 581 5.26 -11.88 -32.60
C LYS A 581 4.83 -10.41 -32.49
N THR A 582 3.96 -10.09 -31.54
CA THR A 582 3.40 -8.74 -31.37
C THR A 582 4.31 -7.88 -30.50
N LEU A 583 4.80 -8.40 -29.38
CA LEU A 583 5.76 -7.71 -28.52
C LEU A 583 7.18 -8.03 -28.97
N ILE A 584 7.64 -7.31 -30.02
CA ILE A 584 8.89 -7.61 -30.73
C ILE A 584 10.12 -7.59 -29.81
N VAL A 585 10.16 -6.70 -28.81
CA VAL A 585 11.26 -6.63 -27.82
C VAL A 585 11.02 -7.57 -26.62
N GLY A 586 9.78 -8.05 -26.46
CA GLY A 586 9.36 -8.86 -25.32
C GLY A 586 10.03 -10.24 -25.25
N SER A 587 10.49 -10.78 -26.39
CA SER A 587 11.24 -12.05 -26.44
C SER A 587 12.53 -12.02 -25.61
N ASN A 588 13.17 -10.86 -25.51
CA ASN A 588 14.42 -10.68 -24.75
C ASN A 588 14.19 -10.88 -23.24
N SER A 589 12.95 -10.73 -22.77
CA SER A 589 12.58 -10.89 -21.35
C SER A 589 12.18 -12.32 -20.97
N LEU A 590 12.19 -13.26 -21.93
CA LEU A 590 11.72 -14.63 -21.70
C LEU A 590 12.60 -15.38 -20.69
N GLN A 591 13.92 -15.20 -20.76
CA GLN A 591 14.84 -15.85 -19.82
C GLN A 591 14.68 -15.32 -18.40
N GLU A 592 14.39 -14.03 -18.24
CA GLU A 592 14.00 -13.48 -16.94
C GLU A 592 12.73 -14.14 -16.42
N LEU A 593 11.66 -14.19 -17.23
CA LEU A 593 10.39 -14.79 -16.82
C LEU A 593 10.57 -16.24 -16.35
N CYS A 594 11.28 -17.07 -17.13
CA CYS A 594 11.58 -18.46 -16.77
C CYS A 594 12.38 -18.56 -15.46
N THR A 595 13.33 -17.64 -15.24
CA THR A 595 14.15 -17.60 -14.02
C THR A 595 13.31 -17.25 -12.81
N LEU A 596 12.45 -16.25 -12.92
CA LEU A 596 11.58 -15.81 -11.84
C LEU A 596 10.57 -16.90 -11.47
N LEU A 597 9.98 -17.58 -12.45
CA LEU A 597 9.08 -18.72 -12.23
C LEU A 597 9.81 -19.88 -11.51
N HIS A 598 11.06 -20.16 -11.89
CA HIS A 598 11.87 -21.21 -11.27
C HIS A 598 12.21 -20.88 -9.82
N LEU A 599 12.67 -19.65 -9.54
CA LEU A 599 12.98 -19.19 -8.18
C LEU A 599 11.76 -19.21 -7.26
N SER A 600 10.58 -18.91 -7.80
CA SER A 600 9.31 -19.00 -7.09
C SER A 600 8.76 -20.43 -6.95
N GLY A 601 9.42 -21.44 -7.52
CA GLY A 601 8.99 -22.84 -7.49
C GLY A 601 7.71 -23.13 -8.30
N MET A 602 7.35 -22.24 -9.24
CA MET A 602 6.11 -22.35 -10.03
C MET A 602 6.32 -23.16 -11.30
N HIS A 603 7.46 -23.00 -11.96
CA HIS A 603 7.81 -23.70 -13.19
C HIS A 603 9.32 -23.73 -13.39
N THR A 604 9.87 -24.88 -13.79
CA THR A 604 11.27 -25.02 -14.17
C THR A 604 11.35 -25.31 -15.66
N ALA A 605 11.86 -24.34 -16.42
CA ALA A 605 12.10 -24.54 -17.85
C ALA A 605 13.17 -25.62 -18.08
N SER A 606 13.11 -26.34 -19.20
CA SER A 606 14.07 -27.42 -19.51
C SER A 606 15.54 -26.97 -19.47
N MET A 607 15.82 -25.69 -19.76
CA MET A 607 17.16 -25.10 -19.66
C MET A 607 17.67 -24.97 -18.22
N LEU A 608 16.78 -24.85 -17.22
CA LEU A 608 17.11 -24.73 -15.80
C LEU A 608 17.03 -26.07 -15.04
N ASP A 609 16.48 -27.11 -15.67
CA ASP A 609 16.41 -28.47 -15.11
C ASP A 609 17.69 -29.30 -15.38
N LYS A 610 18.48 -28.87 -16.37
CA LYS A 610 19.76 -29.50 -16.75
C LYS A 610 20.92 -28.78 -16.08
N THR A 611 22.10 -29.41 -16.08
CA THR A 611 23.33 -28.71 -15.73
C THR A 611 23.59 -27.55 -16.71
N PRO A 612 24.26 -26.45 -16.30
CA PRO A 612 24.45 -25.29 -17.17
C PRO A 612 25.10 -25.65 -18.51
N PHE A 613 26.07 -26.56 -18.51
CA PHE A 613 26.74 -27.02 -19.72
C PHE A 613 25.81 -27.81 -20.64
N ALA A 614 25.02 -28.75 -20.11
CA ALA A 614 24.09 -29.53 -20.93
C ALA A 614 22.97 -28.65 -21.52
N ALA A 615 22.54 -27.63 -20.78
CA ALA A 615 21.60 -26.63 -21.29
C ALA A 615 22.22 -25.79 -22.42
N ALA A 616 23.46 -25.31 -22.24
CA ALA A 616 24.19 -24.55 -23.26
C ALA A 616 24.41 -25.38 -24.54
N GLN A 617 24.81 -26.64 -24.42
CA GLN A 617 25.00 -27.54 -25.56
C GLN A 617 23.69 -27.77 -26.33
N GLY A 618 22.58 -27.96 -25.61
CA GLY A 618 21.26 -28.13 -26.23
C GLY A 618 20.81 -26.88 -27.00
N PHE A 619 20.97 -25.70 -26.39
CA PHE A 619 20.65 -24.42 -27.04
C PHE A 619 21.52 -24.19 -28.28
N ALA A 620 22.84 -24.38 -28.13
CA ALA A 620 23.79 -24.15 -29.18
C ALA A 620 23.64 -25.08 -30.38
N SER A 621 23.26 -26.34 -30.13
CA SER A 621 22.90 -27.27 -31.20
C SER A 621 21.66 -26.82 -31.99
N ALA A 622 20.71 -26.14 -31.34
CA ALA A 622 19.47 -25.70 -31.99
C ALA A 622 19.68 -24.49 -32.93
N ILE A 623 20.65 -23.62 -32.62
CA ILE A 623 20.95 -22.41 -33.39
C ILE A 623 22.33 -22.43 -34.09
N ALA A 624 22.99 -23.59 -34.09
CA ALA A 624 24.31 -23.82 -34.68
C ALA A 624 25.40 -22.82 -34.20
N CYS A 625 25.46 -22.56 -32.89
CA CYS A 625 26.49 -21.71 -32.29
C CYS A 625 27.52 -22.51 -31.48
N PRO A 626 28.70 -21.95 -31.16
CA PRO A 626 29.71 -22.62 -30.34
C PRO A 626 29.41 -22.55 -28.83
N THR A 627 30.00 -23.44 -28.04
CA THR A 627 29.88 -23.51 -26.57
C THR A 627 31.19 -23.86 -25.89
N VAL A 628 31.36 -23.40 -24.65
CA VAL A 628 32.51 -23.70 -23.80
C VAL A 628 32.08 -24.62 -22.64
N SER A 629 32.93 -25.58 -22.25
CA SER A 629 32.61 -26.56 -21.20
C SER A 629 32.59 -26.00 -19.78
N SER A 630 33.43 -25.01 -19.51
CA SER A 630 33.54 -24.33 -18.22
C SER A 630 34.27 -23.00 -18.39
N ILE A 631 34.12 -22.10 -17.41
CA ILE A 631 34.90 -20.88 -17.30
C ILE A 631 35.96 -21.13 -16.23
N GLU A 632 37.23 -20.86 -16.52
CA GLU A 632 38.36 -21.17 -15.61
C GLU A 632 38.15 -20.60 -14.19
N ARG A 633 37.60 -19.39 -14.09
CA ARG A 633 37.26 -18.72 -12.82
C ARG A 633 36.10 -19.38 -12.07
N TYR A 634 35.21 -20.07 -12.78
CA TYR A 634 33.97 -20.66 -12.24
C TYR A 634 33.84 -22.12 -12.66
N PRO A 635 34.62 -23.03 -12.05
CA PRO A 635 34.63 -24.44 -12.43
C PRO A 635 33.31 -25.15 -12.10
N THR A 636 32.55 -24.64 -11.13
CA THR A 636 31.20 -25.12 -10.78
C THR A 636 30.23 -23.96 -10.74
N LEU A 637 29.20 -24.02 -11.59
CA LEU A 637 28.14 -23.02 -11.65
C LEU A 637 26.81 -23.65 -11.23
N PRO A 638 26.06 -23.03 -10.30
CA PRO A 638 24.66 -23.39 -10.09
C PRO A 638 23.82 -23.01 -11.32
N ASN A 639 22.60 -23.55 -11.44
CA ASN A 639 21.73 -23.28 -12.59
C ASN A 639 21.31 -21.81 -12.68
N VAL A 640 21.19 -21.13 -11.54
CA VAL A 640 20.97 -19.68 -11.44
C VAL A 640 22.09 -19.08 -10.62
N VAL A 641 22.69 -18.00 -11.14
CA VAL A 641 23.76 -17.24 -10.48
C VAL A 641 23.30 -15.80 -10.21
N ALA A 642 23.86 -15.19 -9.18
CA ALA A 642 23.78 -13.75 -8.98
C ALA A 642 24.92 -13.08 -9.76
N VAL A 643 24.56 -12.33 -10.80
CA VAL A 643 25.47 -11.56 -11.64
C VAL A 643 25.64 -10.20 -11.00
N ALA A 644 26.80 -9.95 -10.40
CA ALA A 644 27.14 -8.67 -9.78
C ALA A 644 28.14 -7.90 -10.66
N MET A 645 27.70 -6.76 -11.19
CA MET A 645 28.50 -5.87 -12.02
C MET A 645 28.85 -4.61 -11.24
N VAL A 646 30.13 -4.23 -11.24
CA VAL A 646 30.64 -2.98 -10.66
C VAL A 646 30.81 -1.99 -11.81
N ILE A 647 30.01 -0.92 -11.79
CA ILE A 647 30.01 0.14 -12.80
C ILE A 647 30.86 1.30 -12.29
N PRO A 648 31.98 1.62 -12.96
CA PRO A 648 32.83 2.74 -12.57
C PRO A 648 32.07 4.06 -12.52
N ARG A 649 32.36 4.88 -11.51
CA ARG A 649 31.69 6.17 -11.31
C ARG A 649 31.74 7.10 -12.53
N GLY A 650 32.83 7.03 -13.31
CA GLY A 650 33.01 7.83 -14.52
C GLY A 650 31.95 7.57 -15.60
N SER A 651 31.43 6.34 -15.70
CA SER A 651 30.39 5.98 -16.68
C SER A 651 29.03 6.60 -16.37
N LEU A 652 28.82 7.06 -15.14
CA LEU A 652 27.55 7.66 -14.70
C LEU A 652 27.46 9.18 -14.95
N ARG A 653 28.53 9.82 -15.46
CA ARG A 653 28.55 11.27 -15.77
C ARG A 653 27.52 11.69 -16.80
N ILE A 654 27.00 10.75 -17.59
CA ILE A 654 25.87 11.00 -18.50
C ILE A 654 24.61 11.49 -17.77
N PHE A 655 24.52 11.25 -16.45
CA PHE A 655 23.42 11.67 -15.59
C PHE A 655 23.77 12.94 -14.79
N ASP A 656 24.81 13.69 -15.17
CA ASP A 656 25.24 14.85 -14.42
C ASP A 656 24.13 15.92 -14.29
N PRO A 657 24.08 16.66 -13.17
CA PRO A 657 22.87 17.39 -12.72
C PRO A 657 22.40 18.57 -13.59
N ILE A 658 23.16 18.94 -14.62
CA ILE A 658 22.99 20.20 -15.36
C ILE A 658 21.67 20.22 -16.17
N ASP A 659 21.03 19.06 -16.42
CA ASP A 659 19.78 18.95 -17.21
C ASP A 659 18.69 18.07 -16.52
N ILE A 660 18.66 17.96 -15.19
CA ILE A 660 17.69 17.08 -14.46
C ILE A 660 16.22 17.39 -14.80
N ASP A 661 15.86 18.65 -15.05
CA ASP A 661 14.49 19.03 -15.43
C ASP A 661 14.11 18.54 -16.84
N ARG A 662 15.10 18.21 -17.69
CA ARG A 662 14.91 17.67 -19.04
C ARG A 662 14.81 16.14 -19.07
N PHE A 663 15.55 15.44 -18.19
CA PHE A 663 15.78 14.00 -18.31
C PHE A 663 14.80 13.10 -17.53
N GLY A 664 14.05 13.64 -16.55
CA GLY A 664 13.12 12.83 -15.77
C GLY A 664 13.79 11.73 -14.94
N THR A 665 13.12 10.59 -14.79
CA THR A 665 13.60 9.44 -13.99
C THR A 665 13.57 8.15 -14.82
N PRO A 666 14.55 7.95 -15.72
CA PRO A 666 14.53 6.81 -16.64
C PRO A 666 14.66 5.48 -15.90
N GLY A 667 14.07 4.44 -16.46
CA GLY A 667 14.18 3.06 -15.96
C GLY A 667 15.49 2.40 -16.40
N LEU A 668 15.96 1.42 -15.63
CA LEU A 668 17.17 0.65 -15.90
C LEU A 668 16.88 -0.85 -15.92
N HIS A 669 17.61 -1.56 -16.77
CA HIS A 669 17.69 -3.03 -16.76
C HIS A 669 19.12 -3.49 -17.03
N MET A 670 19.40 -4.76 -16.72
CA MET A 670 20.66 -5.41 -17.11
C MET A 670 20.42 -6.26 -18.36
N ALA A 671 21.32 -6.19 -19.33
CA ALA A 671 21.28 -7.03 -20.52
C ALA A 671 22.46 -8.00 -20.51
N LEU A 672 22.20 -9.26 -20.80
CA LEU A 672 23.22 -10.28 -21.05
C LEU A 672 23.17 -10.60 -22.54
N HIS A 673 24.26 -10.33 -23.25
CA HIS A 673 24.28 -10.43 -24.71
C HIS A 673 25.55 -11.12 -25.20
N CYS A 674 25.40 -11.80 -26.33
CA CYS A 674 26.49 -12.33 -27.13
C CYS A 674 26.19 -11.98 -28.58
N SER A 675 27.09 -11.19 -29.20
CA SER A 675 26.84 -10.53 -30.48
C SER A 675 26.40 -11.51 -31.56
N GLY A 676 25.21 -11.27 -32.13
CA GLY A 676 24.62 -12.11 -33.18
C GLY A 676 24.09 -13.47 -32.73
N ILE A 677 24.12 -13.78 -31.43
CA ILE A 677 23.68 -15.07 -30.87
C ILE A 677 22.49 -14.91 -29.93
N LEU A 678 22.60 -14.04 -28.91
CA LEU A 678 21.54 -13.82 -27.92
C LEU A 678 21.57 -12.41 -27.35
N GLU A 679 20.40 -11.92 -26.94
CA GLU A 679 20.23 -10.69 -26.17
C GLU A 679 19.06 -10.88 -25.19
N ASN A 680 19.39 -10.97 -23.89
CA ASN A 680 18.41 -11.21 -22.83
C ASN A 680 18.40 -10.06 -21.83
N SER A 681 17.21 -9.55 -21.53
CA SER A 681 16.99 -8.41 -20.63
C SER A 681 16.45 -8.87 -19.28
N PHE A 682 17.04 -8.34 -18.21
CA PHE A 682 16.68 -8.59 -16.82
C PHE A 682 16.32 -7.26 -16.17
N PHE A 683 15.04 -7.06 -15.85
CA PHE A 683 14.49 -5.86 -15.22
C PHE A 683 14.44 -5.96 -13.69
N SER A 684 14.50 -7.18 -13.16
CA SER A 684 14.51 -7.52 -11.73
C SER A 684 15.89 -7.27 -11.09
N ILE A 685 16.43 -6.06 -11.27
CA ILE A 685 17.79 -5.69 -10.85
C ILE A 685 17.81 -5.03 -9.48
N HIS A 686 18.92 -5.19 -8.75
CA HIS A 686 19.25 -4.41 -7.56
C HIS A 686 20.39 -3.45 -7.89
N LEU A 687 20.28 -2.21 -7.42
CA LEU A 687 21.33 -1.21 -7.53
C LEU A 687 21.70 -0.73 -6.12
N CYS A 688 22.97 -0.41 -5.88
CA CYS A 688 23.43 0.29 -4.69
C CYS A 688 24.82 0.88 -4.94
N PHE A 689 25.13 2.04 -4.36
CA PHE A 689 26.49 2.58 -4.39
C PHE A 689 27.32 1.95 -3.27
N GLY A 690 28.57 1.60 -3.55
CA GLY A 690 29.44 1.04 -2.53
C GLY A 690 30.57 0.17 -3.07
N ARG A 691 31.10 -0.67 -2.19
CA ARG A 691 32.17 -1.62 -2.51
C ARG A 691 31.69 -3.06 -2.33
N LEU A 692 31.88 -3.88 -3.37
CA LEU A 692 31.62 -5.31 -3.32
C LEU A 692 32.86 -6.04 -2.78
N GLU A 693 32.69 -6.81 -1.72
CA GLU A 693 33.71 -7.70 -1.16
C GLU A 693 33.29 -9.15 -1.46
N VAL A 694 34.10 -9.88 -2.22
CA VAL A 694 33.80 -11.25 -2.67
C VAL A 694 34.75 -12.22 -2.01
N ASP A 695 34.21 -13.28 -1.42
CA ASP A 695 34.97 -14.50 -1.09
C ASP A 695 35.07 -15.34 -2.37
N GLU A 696 36.23 -15.31 -3.02
CA GLU A 696 36.48 -16.04 -4.28
C GLU A 696 36.43 -17.57 -4.11
N GLY A 697 36.62 -18.10 -2.90
CA GLY A 697 36.57 -19.55 -2.66
C GLY A 697 35.13 -20.07 -2.56
N GLN A 698 34.25 -19.29 -1.94
CA GLN A 698 32.83 -19.62 -1.77
C GLN A 698 31.94 -19.02 -2.86
N HIS A 699 32.45 -18.04 -3.63
CA HIS A 699 31.70 -17.18 -4.54
C HIS A 699 30.48 -16.54 -3.86
N VAL A 700 30.68 -15.99 -2.67
CA VAL A 700 29.67 -15.25 -1.89
C VAL A 700 30.16 -13.81 -1.70
N GLY A 701 29.25 -12.85 -1.81
CA GLY A 701 29.58 -11.42 -1.68
C GLY A 701 28.98 -10.76 -0.45
N ILE A 702 29.59 -9.65 -0.02
CA ILE A 702 29.02 -8.68 0.93
C ILE A 702 29.21 -7.28 0.33
N ILE A 703 28.22 -6.41 0.48
CA ILE A 703 28.28 -5.03 0.00
C ILE A 703 28.50 -4.09 1.17
N LYS A 704 29.49 -3.21 1.07
CA LYS A 704 29.67 -2.05 1.95
C LYS A 704 29.12 -0.82 1.25
N GLU A 705 27.94 -0.38 1.68
CA GLU A 705 27.19 0.72 1.06
C GLU A 705 27.85 2.08 1.29
N ASP A 706 27.83 2.93 0.26
CA ASP A 706 28.17 4.36 0.35
C ASP A 706 26.89 5.15 0.64
N GLU A 707 26.70 5.53 1.91
CA GLU A 707 25.51 6.27 2.35
C GLU A 707 25.29 7.62 1.64
N LYS A 708 26.31 8.17 0.97
CA LYS A 708 26.19 9.41 0.20
C LYS A 708 25.63 9.19 -1.21
N GLY A 709 25.56 7.95 -1.69
CA GLY A 709 24.97 7.57 -2.97
C GLY A 709 25.48 8.40 -4.16
N TRP A 710 24.58 9.17 -4.79
CA TRP A 710 24.89 10.08 -5.90
C TRP A 710 25.84 11.23 -5.56
N GLN A 711 26.07 11.53 -4.28
CA GLN A 711 27.12 12.46 -3.84
C GLN A 711 28.40 11.77 -3.37
N GLY A 712 28.34 10.45 -3.23
CA GLY A 712 29.48 9.65 -2.85
C GLY A 712 30.53 9.58 -3.94
N HIS A 713 31.61 8.87 -3.65
CA HIS A 713 32.69 8.61 -4.60
C HIS A 713 32.75 7.15 -5.03
N SER A 714 31.91 6.30 -4.45
CA SER A 714 31.90 4.87 -4.74
C SER A 714 31.27 4.57 -6.10
N ASP A 715 31.69 3.43 -6.64
CA ASP A 715 31.13 2.84 -7.83
C ASP A 715 29.70 2.33 -7.58
N LEU A 716 28.96 2.13 -8.68
CA LEU A 716 27.61 1.58 -8.62
C LEU A 716 27.68 0.07 -8.79
N ILE A 717 27.02 -0.68 -7.92
CA ILE A 717 26.91 -2.14 -8.02
C ILE A 717 25.52 -2.45 -8.56
N ALA A 718 25.45 -3.19 -9.67
CA ALA A 718 24.22 -3.71 -10.26
C ALA A 718 24.17 -5.23 -10.16
N ILE A 719 23.06 -5.78 -9.66
CA ILE A 719 22.91 -7.22 -9.43
C ILE A 719 21.62 -7.74 -10.06
N CYS A 720 21.70 -8.83 -10.81
CA CYS A 720 20.53 -9.58 -11.27
C CYS A 720 20.73 -11.09 -11.03
N LEU A 721 19.63 -11.85 -11.05
CA LEU A 721 19.66 -13.31 -11.04
C LEU A 721 19.46 -13.81 -12.48
N ALA A 722 20.40 -14.60 -12.99
CA ALA A 722 20.37 -15.06 -14.38
C ALA A 722 20.72 -16.56 -14.50
N PRO A 723 20.17 -17.25 -15.53
CA PRO A 723 20.56 -18.61 -15.87
C PRO A 723 22.04 -18.70 -16.25
N ALA A 724 22.76 -19.63 -15.62
CA ALA A 724 24.21 -19.74 -15.81
C ALA A 724 24.62 -20.26 -17.20
N PHE A 725 23.74 -21.00 -17.89
CA PHE A 725 24.05 -21.59 -19.21
C PHE A 725 24.46 -20.54 -20.26
N GLN A 726 23.95 -19.31 -20.12
CA GLN A 726 24.20 -18.24 -21.08
C GLN A 726 25.67 -17.82 -21.14
N PHE A 727 26.41 -18.00 -20.04
CA PHE A 727 27.84 -17.70 -19.97
C PHE A 727 28.73 -18.77 -20.62
N LEU A 728 28.14 -19.88 -21.06
CA LEU A 728 28.82 -20.98 -21.72
C LEU A 728 28.59 -21.00 -23.25
N ILE A 729 27.92 -19.98 -23.79
CA ILE A 729 27.61 -19.82 -25.21
C ILE A 729 28.64 -18.87 -25.85
N GLY A 730 29.14 -19.19 -27.05
CA GLY A 730 30.11 -18.36 -27.77
C GLY A 730 31.38 -19.13 -28.16
N ARG A 731 32.26 -18.50 -28.95
CA ARG A 731 33.55 -19.05 -29.41
C ARG A 731 34.62 -18.95 -28.33
N GLY A 732 34.48 -18.02 -27.40
CA GLY A 732 35.34 -17.86 -26.23
C GLY A 732 34.64 -17.09 -25.11
N ALA A 733 35.27 -17.07 -23.92
CA ALA A 733 34.72 -16.33 -22.77
C ALA A 733 34.59 -14.83 -23.05
N ASP A 734 35.38 -14.25 -23.94
CA ASP A 734 35.30 -12.82 -24.27
C ASP A 734 34.00 -12.43 -25.01
N ASP A 735 33.29 -13.38 -25.64
CA ASP A 735 32.11 -13.08 -26.47
C ASP A 735 30.84 -12.76 -25.67
N VAL A 736 30.79 -13.10 -24.38
CA VAL A 736 29.62 -12.90 -23.51
C VAL A 736 29.81 -11.65 -22.67
N HIS A 737 28.85 -10.74 -22.80
CA HIS A 737 28.88 -9.44 -22.15
C HIS A 737 27.66 -9.22 -21.26
N VAL A 738 27.85 -8.40 -20.24
CA VAL A 738 26.80 -7.90 -19.34
C VAL A 738 26.83 -6.37 -19.40
N ALA A 739 25.67 -5.78 -19.61
CA ALA A 739 25.51 -4.34 -19.74
C ALA A 739 24.43 -3.78 -18.81
N LEU A 740 24.61 -2.54 -18.37
CA LEU A 740 23.56 -1.73 -17.75
C LEU A 740 22.94 -0.86 -18.84
N VAL A 741 21.63 -0.93 -18.99
CA VAL A 741 20.91 -0.35 -20.13
C VAL A 741 19.76 0.54 -19.66
N LEU A 742 19.60 1.70 -20.29
CA LEU A 742 18.41 2.53 -20.09
C LEU A 742 17.21 1.91 -20.81
N ASN A 743 16.06 1.87 -20.13
CA ASN A 743 14.84 1.35 -20.73
C ASN A 743 14.48 2.18 -21.97
N SER A 744 14.24 1.51 -23.09
CA SER A 744 13.83 2.16 -24.33
C SER A 744 12.36 2.57 -24.22
N SER A 745 12.12 3.80 -23.75
CA SER A 745 10.79 4.41 -23.79
C SER A 745 10.79 5.66 -24.66
N ALA A 746 9.61 6.04 -25.15
CA ALA A 746 9.36 7.28 -25.86
C ALA A 746 9.94 8.53 -25.16
N ALA A 747 10.06 8.52 -23.83
CA ALA A 747 10.63 9.64 -23.07
C ALA A 747 12.17 9.65 -23.07
N ASP A 748 12.81 8.50 -23.30
CA ASP A 748 14.24 8.32 -23.12
C ASP A 748 15.01 8.39 -24.46
N TYR A 749 14.31 8.54 -25.59
CA TYR A 749 14.91 8.68 -26.94
C TYR A 749 15.94 9.82 -27.05
N HIS A 750 15.88 10.81 -26.17
CA HIS A 750 16.86 11.88 -26.13
C HIS A 750 18.26 11.42 -25.69
N PHE A 751 18.40 10.23 -25.09
CA PHE A 751 19.69 9.60 -24.79
C PHE A 751 20.29 8.85 -25.98
N VAL A 752 19.52 8.56 -27.04
CA VAL A 752 20.01 7.83 -28.23
C VAL A 752 21.21 8.52 -28.90
N PRO A 753 21.25 9.85 -29.05
CA PRO A 753 22.44 10.53 -29.57
C PRO A 753 23.69 10.39 -28.68
N ILE A 754 23.52 10.09 -27.39
CA ILE A 754 24.61 9.99 -26.39
C ILE A 754 25.09 8.54 -26.25
N LEU A 755 24.16 7.60 -26.12
CA LEU A 755 24.44 6.19 -25.82
C LEU A 755 24.33 5.27 -27.04
N GLY A 756 23.92 5.82 -28.19
CA GLY A 756 23.61 5.05 -29.37
C GLY A 756 22.28 4.29 -29.27
N PRO A 757 21.93 3.51 -30.32
CA PRO A 757 20.64 2.82 -30.40
C PRO A 757 20.46 1.71 -29.36
N SER A 758 21.56 1.19 -28.80
CA SER A 758 21.54 0.13 -27.77
C SER A 758 21.36 0.66 -26.35
N MET A 759 21.40 1.98 -26.13
CA MET A 759 21.11 2.64 -24.85
C MET A 759 21.95 2.12 -23.65
N ARG A 760 23.16 1.60 -23.92
CA ARG A 760 24.03 0.99 -22.91
C ARG A 760 24.83 2.06 -22.18
N VAL A 761 24.67 2.10 -20.85
CA VAL A 761 25.39 3.00 -19.94
C VAL A 761 26.79 2.48 -19.65
N TYR A 762 26.90 1.16 -19.46
CA TYR A 762 28.14 0.46 -19.22
C TYR A 762 28.02 -0.96 -19.75
N ASP A 763 29.10 -1.52 -20.30
CA ASP A 763 29.15 -2.83 -20.93
C ASP A 763 30.51 -3.45 -20.60
N THR A 764 30.51 -4.68 -20.07
CA THR A 764 31.73 -5.41 -19.72
C THR A 764 31.62 -6.90 -20.05
N SER A 765 32.76 -7.54 -20.29
CA SER A 765 32.86 -8.96 -20.61
C SER A 765 33.05 -9.81 -19.35
N ILE A 766 32.70 -11.08 -19.41
CA ILE A 766 32.92 -12.02 -18.30
C ILE A 766 34.40 -12.25 -17.95
N THR A 767 35.32 -11.90 -18.85
CA THR A 767 36.76 -11.94 -18.56
C THR A 767 37.25 -10.76 -17.71
N ASP A 768 36.42 -9.71 -17.51
CA ASP A 768 36.72 -8.60 -16.63
C ASP A 768 36.60 -9.02 -15.15
N ARG A 769 37.74 -9.40 -14.57
CA ARG A 769 37.84 -9.83 -13.18
C ARG A 769 37.57 -8.72 -12.16
N GLN A 770 37.65 -7.45 -12.57
CA GLN A 770 37.44 -6.32 -11.67
C GLN A 770 35.95 -5.98 -11.59
N ASN A 771 35.29 -5.90 -12.74
CA ASN A 771 33.96 -5.32 -12.83
C ASN A 771 32.82 -6.33 -12.97
N LEU A 772 33.09 -7.63 -13.18
CA LEU A 772 32.04 -8.65 -13.22
C LEU A 772 32.33 -9.85 -12.31
N HIS A 773 31.33 -10.23 -11.50
CA HIS A 773 31.40 -11.32 -10.53
C HIS A 773 30.16 -12.20 -10.61
N LEU A 774 30.34 -13.52 -10.70
CA LEU A 774 29.26 -14.51 -10.60
C LEU A 774 29.26 -15.09 -9.20
N LEU A 775 28.17 -14.90 -8.48
CA LEU A 775 28.01 -15.35 -7.09
C LEU A 775 26.99 -16.49 -7.00
N ARG A 776 27.18 -17.40 -6.04
CA ARG A 776 26.27 -18.52 -5.78
C ARG A 776 24.93 -18.07 -5.20
N SER A 777 24.93 -16.96 -4.48
CA SER A 777 23.73 -16.34 -3.89
C SER A 777 23.84 -14.82 -3.95
N LEU A 778 22.73 -14.13 -3.72
CA LEU A 778 22.76 -12.69 -3.51
C LEU A 778 23.65 -12.36 -2.30
N PRO A 779 24.38 -11.23 -2.32
CA PRO A 779 25.21 -10.82 -1.20
C PRO A 779 24.47 -10.81 0.16
N GLY A 780 25.08 -11.40 1.20
CA GLY A 780 24.54 -11.45 2.56
C GLY A 780 23.66 -12.66 2.94
N ASP A 781 23.83 -13.83 2.33
CA ASP A 781 23.03 -15.04 2.61
C ASP A 781 23.70 -16.05 3.58
N ALA A 782 22.89 -16.65 4.49
CA ALA A 782 23.21 -17.85 5.26
C ALA A 782 21.89 -18.63 5.54
N GLU A 783 21.75 -19.85 5.03
CA GLU A 783 20.50 -20.64 5.10
C GLU A 783 20.33 -21.42 6.43
N GLY A 784 19.07 -21.69 6.83
CA GLY A 784 18.69 -22.56 7.97
C GLY A 784 17.35 -23.30 7.74
N PRO A 785 17.06 -24.43 8.46
CA PRO A 785 15.95 -25.36 8.13
C PRO A 785 14.60 -25.10 8.86
N SER A 786 13.49 -25.71 8.38
CA SER A 786 12.09 -25.62 8.89
C SER A 786 11.42 -27.01 9.13
N LEU A 787 10.33 -27.08 9.91
CA LEU A 787 9.76 -28.27 10.60
C LEU A 787 8.21 -28.40 10.42
N ASP A 788 7.65 -29.62 10.29
CA ASP A 788 6.33 -29.87 9.65
C ASP A 788 5.17 -30.58 10.46
N LEU A 789 5.28 -31.09 11.71
CA LEU A 789 4.19 -31.92 12.34
C LEU A 789 3.99 -31.81 13.88
N LEU A 790 2.78 -32.12 14.40
CA LEU A 790 2.40 -32.20 15.85
C LEU A 790 1.81 -33.58 16.27
N THR A 791 2.07 -34.05 17.51
CA THR A 791 1.62 -35.38 18.02
C THR A 791 1.20 -35.34 19.51
N ILE A 792 0.09 -36.02 19.89
CA ILE A 792 -0.38 -36.18 21.29
C ILE A 792 -0.63 -37.67 21.61
N ARG A 793 -0.18 -38.15 22.80
CA ARG A 793 -0.35 -39.53 23.29
C ARG A 793 -1.14 -39.58 24.61
N THR A 794 -2.08 -40.52 24.75
CA THR A 794 -2.86 -40.74 25.98
C THR A 794 -2.88 -42.21 26.42
N LYS A 795 -2.84 -42.48 27.73
CA LYS A 795 -2.81 -43.83 28.34
C LYS A 795 -4.09 -44.08 29.14
N PHE A 796 -4.62 -45.31 29.08
CA PHE A 796 -5.82 -45.76 29.78
C PHE A 796 -5.39 -46.68 30.92
N THR A 797 -5.68 -46.28 32.15
CA THR A 797 -5.19 -46.93 33.39
C THR A 797 -6.28 -47.58 34.22
N ASP A 798 -7.56 -47.37 33.89
CA ASP A 798 -8.69 -48.05 34.52
C ASP A 798 -8.74 -49.53 34.12
N GLU A 799 -9.01 -50.44 35.08
CA GLU A 799 -8.97 -51.89 34.84
C GLU A 799 -10.00 -52.36 33.80
N THR A 800 -11.14 -51.68 33.70
CA THR A 800 -12.19 -52.01 32.73
C THR A 800 -11.86 -51.44 31.35
N GLU A 801 -11.43 -50.17 31.25
CA GLU A 801 -10.97 -49.56 29.99
C GLU A 801 -9.74 -50.28 29.41
N SER A 802 -8.80 -50.69 30.27
CA SER A 802 -7.58 -51.39 29.88
C SER A 802 -7.88 -52.80 29.36
N ARG A 803 -8.79 -53.54 30.02
CA ARG A 803 -9.23 -54.88 29.60
C ARG A 803 -9.99 -54.83 28.27
N ASP A 804 -10.89 -53.85 28.12
CA ASP A 804 -11.67 -53.66 26.90
C ASP A 804 -10.78 -53.18 25.73
N LEU A 805 -9.77 -52.34 26.00
CA LEU A 805 -8.77 -51.96 24.98
C LEU A 805 -7.85 -53.13 24.60
N GLN A 806 -7.64 -54.11 25.49
CA GLN A 806 -6.87 -55.33 25.20
C GLN A 806 -7.66 -56.36 24.39
N ASN A 807 -9.00 -56.35 24.48
CA ASN A 807 -9.86 -57.19 23.68
C ASN A 807 -9.77 -56.80 22.19
N GLN A 808 -9.29 -57.73 21.36
CA GLN A 808 -9.08 -57.50 19.93
C GLN A 808 -10.39 -57.37 19.13
N GLU A 809 -11.51 -57.86 19.67
CA GLU A 809 -12.83 -57.76 19.02
C GLU A 809 -13.43 -56.35 19.12
N LEU A 810 -12.97 -55.52 20.07
CA LEU A 810 -13.44 -54.14 20.25
C LEU A 810 -12.63 -53.15 19.40
N LYS A 811 -13.30 -52.56 18.41
CA LYS A 811 -12.72 -51.56 17.50
C LYS A 811 -12.64 -50.18 18.17
N VAL A 812 -11.50 -49.51 18.03
CA VAL A 812 -11.29 -48.12 18.45
C VAL A 812 -11.66 -47.19 17.31
N LYS A 813 -12.54 -46.22 17.57
CA LYS A 813 -12.96 -45.19 16.63
C LYS A 813 -12.56 -43.81 17.15
N ILE A 814 -11.93 -43.02 16.30
CA ILE A 814 -11.53 -41.64 16.59
C ILE A 814 -12.25 -40.72 15.61
N VAL A 815 -12.92 -39.69 16.12
CA VAL A 815 -13.70 -38.73 15.33
C VAL A 815 -13.50 -37.32 15.85
N GLN A 816 -13.36 -36.36 14.96
CA GLN A 816 -13.25 -34.96 15.32
C GLN A 816 -14.62 -34.44 15.78
N GLU A 817 -14.66 -33.83 16.96
CA GLU A 817 -15.90 -33.32 17.57
C GLU A 817 -15.99 -31.79 17.54
N GLY A 818 -14.84 -31.12 17.44
CA GLY A 818 -14.78 -29.67 17.31
C GLY A 818 -13.49 -29.23 16.61
N PRO A 819 -13.34 -27.93 16.31
CA PRO A 819 -12.22 -27.40 15.52
C PRO A 819 -10.86 -27.87 16.06
N CYS A 820 -10.71 -27.91 17.39
CA CYS A 820 -9.48 -28.31 18.06
C CYS A 820 -9.65 -29.55 18.96
N ALA A 821 -10.65 -30.40 18.72
CA ALA A 821 -11.00 -31.49 19.64
C ALA A 821 -11.26 -32.81 18.89
N MET A 822 -10.55 -33.87 19.28
CA MET A 822 -10.69 -35.23 18.76
C MET A 822 -11.26 -36.16 19.84
N ARG A 823 -12.31 -36.91 19.54
CA ARG A 823 -12.95 -37.88 20.45
C ARG A 823 -12.54 -39.30 20.10
N ILE A 824 -12.08 -40.06 21.10
CA ILE A 824 -11.76 -41.49 21.05
C ILE A 824 -12.93 -42.27 21.66
N THR A 825 -13.37 -43.36 21.01
CA THR A 825 -14.43 -44.27 21.47
C THR A 825 -14.05 -45.74 21.25
N PHE A 826 -14.31 -46.61 22.23
CA PHE A 826 -14.20 -48.08 22.11
C PHE A 826 -15.06 -48.77 23.18
N GLY A 827 -15.77 -49.85 22.83
CA GLY A 827 -16.73 -50.47 23.74
C GLY A 827 -17.79 -49.46 24.22
N SER A 828 -17.94 -49.32 25.54
CA SER A 828 -18.79 -48.31 26.19
C SER A 828 -18.05 -47.00 26.56
N HIS A 829 -16.77 -46.85 26.22
CA HIS A 829 -15.89 -45.78 26.73
C HIS A 829 -15.66 -44.66 25.70
N SER A 830 -15.56 -43.39 26.17
CA SER A 830 -15.33 -42.20 25.32
C SER A 830 -14.44 -41.15 26.00
N LYS A 831 -13.45 -40.58 25.28
CA LYS A 831 -12.54 -39.54 25.81
C LYS A 831 -12.16 -38.49 24.75
N VAL A 832 -12.09 -37.21 25.13
CA VAL A 832 -11.76 -36.08 24.22
C VAL A 832 -10.32 -35.59 24.41
N LEU A 833 -9.60 -35.41 23.31
CA LEU A 833 -8.27 -34.81 23.23
C LEU A 833 -8.37 -33.39 22.67
N ALA A 834 -7.91 -32.40 23.43
CA ALA A 834 -7.89 -31.01 23.03
C ALA A 834 -6.50 -30.62 22.48
N PHE A 835 -6.48 -30.04 21.28
CA PHE A 835 -5.31 -29.51 20.61
C PHE A 835 -5.28 -27.98 20.73
N PRO A 836 -4.09 -27.35 20.81
CA PRO A 836 -3.98 -25.89 20.94
C PRO A 836 -4.26 -25.13 19.64
N PHE A 837 -4.51 -25.85 18.53
CA PHE A 837 -4.78 -25.33 17.19
C PHE A 837 -5.76 -26.27 16.48
N PRO A 838 -6.56 -25.80 15.50
CA PRO A 838 -7.45 -26.69 14.76
C PRO A 838 -6.69 -27.79 14.02
N VAL A 839 -7.16 -29.02 14.14
CA VAL A 839 -6.47 -30.21 13.60
C VAL A 839 -7.32 -30.88 12.54
N ASP A 840 -6.67 -31.45 11.53
CA ASP A 840 -7.37 -32.25 10.52
C ASP A 840 -7.48 -33.70 11.02
N GLY A 841 -8.64 -34.04 11.59
CA GLY A 841 -8.90 -35.36 12.11
C GLY A 841 -9.00 -36.46 11.03
N ALA A 842 -9.27 -36.08 9.78
CA ALA A 842 -9.42 -37.02 8.65
C ALA A 842 -8.08 -37.58 8.18
N HIS A 843 -6.98 -36.84 8.39
CA HIS A 843 -5.62 -37.27 8.10
C HIS A 843 -4.83 -37.68 9.36
N SER A 844 -5.54 -38.03 10.43
CA SER A 844 -4.93 -38.49 11.67
C SER A 844 -4.25 -39.86 11.51
N LYS A 845 -3.00 -39.98 11.97
CA LYS A 845 -2.31 -41.26 12.14
C LYS A 845 -2.48 -41.72 13.58
N THR A 846 -2.98 -42.94 13.76
CA THR A 846 -3.23 -43.49 15.09
C THR A 846 -2.34 -44.71 15.34
N THR A 847 -1.64 -44.73 16.48
CA THR A 847 -0.87 -45.87 16.96
C THR A 847 -1.52 -46.41 18.24
N ILE A 848 -1.91 -47.69 18.24
CA ILE A 848 -2.61 -48.33 19.37
C ILE A 848 -1.73 -49.45 19.94
N ALA A 849 -1.35 -49.33 21.21
CA ALA A 849 -0.57 -50.36 21.90
C ALA A 849 -1.44 -51.11 22.93
N ARG A 850 -2.21 -52.10 22.46
CA ARG A 850 -3.21 -52.81 23.28
C ARG A 850 -2.61 -53.47 24.54
N ARG A 851 -1.48 -54.18 24.45
CA ARG A 851 -0.81 -54.79 25.61
C ARG A 851 -0.26 -53.77 26.63
N LYS A 852 -0.09 -52.50 26.23
CA LYS A 852 0.43 -51.40 27.06
C LYS A 852 -0.64 -50.34 27.38
N SER A 853 -1.88 -50.57 26.94
CA SER A 853 -3.08 -49.75 27.14
C SER A 853 -2.91 -48.25 26.85
N TRP A 854 -2.33 -47.87 25.71
CA TRP A 854 -2.26 -46.47 25.26
C TRP A 854 -2.58 -46.28 23.77
N ILE A 855 -3.04 -45.06 23.44
CA ILE A 855 -3.37 -44.62 22.07
C ILE A 855 -2.65 -43.28 21.81
N GLU A 856 -1.94 -43.20 20.68
CA GLU A 856 -1.30 -41.99 20.18
C GLU A 856 -1.98 -41.52 18.90
N VAL A 857 -2.19 -40.21 18.80
CA VAL A 857 -2.84 -39.56 17.66
C VAL A 857 -1.91 -38.45 17.16
N THR A 858 -1.33 -38.67 15.99
CA THR A 858 -0.57 -37.67 15.24
C THR A 858 -1.51 -37.05 14.22
N VAL A 859 -1.62 -35.73 14.24
CA VAL A 859 -2.55 -34.99 13.38
C VAL A 859 -1.79 -33.88 12.66
N PRO A 860 -1.91 -33.76 11.34
CA PRO A 860 -1.46 -32.57 10.64
C PRO A 860 -2.30 -31.36 11.09
N LEU A 861 -1.68 -30.19 11.04
CA LEU A 861 -2.39 -28.93 11.30
C LEU A 861 -3.50 -28.77 10.26
N SER A 862 -4.71 -28.38 10.71
CA SER A 862 -5.80 -28.12 9.78
C SER A 862 -5.46 -26.91 8.92
N SER A 863 -5.40 -27.12 7.61
CA SER A 863 -5.38 -26.06 6.62
C SER A 863 -6.79 -25.47 6.48
N PRO A 864 -6.93 -24.20 6.10
CA PRO A 864 -8.23 -23.61 5.86
C PRO A 864 -9.09 -24.35 4.82
N THR A 865 -8.48 -25.23 4.02
CA THR A 865 -9.12 -25.98 2.92
C THR A 865 -9.90 -27.22 3.37
N GLY A 866 -9.93 -27.52 4.68
CA GLY A 866 -10.52 -28.75 5.22
C GLY A 866 -11.96 -28.59 5.72
N SER A 867 -12.77 -29.63 5.57
CA SER A 867 -14.22 -29.68 5.84
C SER A 867 -14.63 -29.66 7.32
N HIS A 868 -13.76 -29.22 8.23
CA HIS A 868 -13.94 -29.37 9.68
C HIS A 868 -13.51 -28.09 10.40
N GLY A 869 -14.32 -27.62 11.37
CA GLY A 869 -13.99 -26.44 12.16
C GLY A 869 -15.17 -25.52 12.44
N TYR A 870 -14.92 -24.21 12.45
CA TYR A 870 -15.87 -23.18 12.91
C TYR A 870 -17.04 -22.85 11.96
N ASN A 871 -17.10 -23.56 10.84
CA ASN A 871 -18.14 -23.73 9.84
C ASN A 871 -19.61 -23.82 10.24
N MET A 872 -19.89 -23.91 11.53
CA MET A 872 -21.19 -24.40 11.95
C MET A 872 -22.30 -23.33 12.00
N ARG A 873 -22.04 -22.00 11.95
CA ARG A 873 -23.12 -20.95 12.04
C ARG A 873 -22.81 -19.56 11.42
N PRO A 874 -23.69 -18.97 10.55
CA PRO A 874 -23.29 -17.87 9.64
C PRO A 874 -23.95 -16.49 9.79
N PHE A 875 -25.05 -16.34 10.52
CA PHE A 875 -25.64 -15.04 10.86
C PHE A 875 -25.64 -14.87 12.38
N SER A 876 -24.46 -15.01 12.95
CA SER A 876 -24.32 -15.04 14.40
C SER A 876 -24.55 -13.64 14.95
N MET A 877 -25.76 -13.43 15.45
CA MET A 877 -26.03 -12.41 16.45
C MET A 877 -25.24 -12.79 17.70
N ILE A 878 -24.07 -12.19 17.87
CA ILE A 878 -23.22 -12.52 19.01
C ILE A 878 -23.76 -11.76 20.21
N SER A 879 -24.37 -12.49 21.14
CA SER A 879 -24.69 -11.97 22.47
C SER A 879 -23.44 -12.01 23.33
N ALA A 880 -22.89 -10.84 23.64
CA ALA A 880 -21.78 -10.71 24.57
C ALA A 880 -22.18 -9.69 25.65
N GLY A 881 -22.39 -10.17 26.88
CA GLY A 881 -22.78 -9.31 28.01
C GLY A 881 -24.16 -8.65 27.88
N GLY A 882 -25.11 -9.28 27.17
CA GLY A 882 -26.50 -8.80 27.04
C GLY A 882 -26.80 -7.97 25.78
N TYR A 883 -25.83 -7.76 24.89
CA TYR A 883 -26.00 -6.98 23.66
C TYR A 883 -25.88 -7.84 22.40
N LEU A 884 -26.74 -7.59 21.41
CA LEU A 884 -26.74 -8.26 20.12
C LEU A 884 -25.99 -7.39 19.09
N ASN A 885 -25.03 -7.97 18.38
CA ASN A 885 -24.29 -7.28 17.33
C ASN A 885 -24.51 -7.95 15.97
N CYS A 886 -24.93 -7.15 14.98
CA CYS A 886 -24.89 -7.56 13.58
C CYS A 886 -23.45 -7.59 13.09
N TRP A 887 -23.01 -8.77 12.67
CA TRP A 887 -21.72 -8.99 12.06
C TRP A 887 -21.75 -8.52 10.60
N GLY A 888 -20.96 -7.49 10.25
CA GLY A 888 -20.76 -7.06 8.85
C GLY A 888 -21.35 -5.71 8.40
N LEU A 889 -21.89 -4.88 9.30
CA LEU A 889 -22.32 -3.51 8.96
C LEU A 889 -21.45 -2.45 9.64
N GLY A 890 -20.97 -1.48 8.85
CA GLY A 890 -20.25 -0.30 9.33
C GLY A 890 -21.17 0.65 10.10
N ARG A 891 -20.63 1.38 11.08
CA ARG A 891 -21.41 2.27 11.94
C ARG A 891 -20.95 3.71 11.76
N VAL A 892 -21.89 4.65 11.65
CA VAL A 892 -21.62 6.09 11.75
C VAL A 892 -21.91 6.53 13.19
N ASN A 893 -20.95 7.17 13.87
CA ASN A 893 -21.21 7.78 15.17
C ASN A 893 -21.96 9.11 14.97
N LEU A 894 -23.29 9.02 14.85
CA LEU A 894 -24.17 10.14 14.51
C LEU A 894 -24.03 11.32 15.48
N ALA A 895 -23.77 11.07 16.77
CA ALA A 895 -23.60 12.13 17.78
C ALA A 895 -22.38 13.03 17.53
N LYS A 896 -21.36 12.56 16.80
CA LYS A 896 -20.13 13.30 16.49
C LYS A 896 -20.16 13.98 15.12
N GLN A 897 -21.19 13.72 14.31
CA GLN A 897 -21.35 14.34 13.00
C GLN A 897 -21.94 15.76 13.15
N PRO A 898 -21.40 16.79 12.48
CA PRO A 898 -21.90 18.15 12.56
C PRO A 898 -23.31 18.24 11.98
N ILE A 899 -24.19 18.92 12.71
CA ILE A 899 -25.58 19.17 12.29
C ILE A 899 -25.56 20.17 11.13
N LEU A 900 -26.33 19.88 10.09
CA LEU A 900 -26.58 20.78 8.97
C LEU A 900 -27.54 21.90 9.40
N PRO A 901 -27.13 23.19 9.32
CA PRO A 901 -28.02 24.30 9.64
C PRO A 901 -29.19 24.39 8.65
N LEU A 902 -30.43 24.36 9.18
CA LEU A 902 -31.68 24.41 8.40
C LEU A 902 -32.01 25.82 7.85
N SER A 903 -31.23 26.84 8.22
CA SER A 903 -31.47 28.25 7.87
C SER A 903 -31.02 28.65 6.45
N THR A 904 -30.19 27.83 5.78
CA THR A 904 -29.51 28.21 4.53
C THR A 904 -30.02 27.40 3.34
N ALA A 905 -30.28 28.03 2.20
CA ALA A 905 -30.79 27.36 1.00
C ALA A 905 -29.73 26.39 0.40
N ARG A 906 -29.91 25.08 0.59
CA ARG A 906 -28.97 24.03 0.15
C ARG A 906 -29.23 23.50 -1.27
N ARG A 907 -29.11 24.36 -2.29
CA ARG A 907 -29.42 23.98 -3.69
C ARG A 907 -28.64 22.74 -4.19
N TYR A 908 -27.47 22.47 -3.61
CA TYR A 908 -26.64 21.31 -3.94
C TYR A 908 -27.24 19.96 -3.50
N LEU A 909 -28.14 19.91 -2.51
CA LEU A 909 -28.62 18.64 -1.94
C LEU A 909 -29.43 17.82 -2.96
N SER A 910 -30.23 18.50 -3.78
CA SER A 910 -30.98 17.85 -4.86
C SER A 910 -30.07 17.21 -5.92
N GLY A 911 -28.97 17.89 -6.28
CA GLY A 911 -27.94 17.35 -7.16
C GLY A 911 -27.21 16.17 -6.51
N PHE A 912 -26.85 16.28 -5.23
CA PHE A 912 -26.21 15.22 -4.46
C PHE A 912 -27.08 13.95 -4.38
N LEU A 913 -28.37 14.08 -4.03
CA LEU A 913 -29.32 12.95 -4.00
C LEU A 913 -29.59 12.37 -5.40
N GLY A 914 -29.44 13.17 -6.46
CA GLY A 914 -29.47 12.67 -7.83
C GLY A 914 -28.23 11.83 -8.19
N MET A 915 -27.08 12.11 -7.56
CA MET A 915 -25.82 11.38 -7.74
C MET A 915 -25.76 10.07 -6.91
N THR A 916 -26.71 9.81 -6.00
CA THR A 916 -26.79 8.54 -5.24
C THR A 916 -27.50 7.42 -6.00
N LEU A 917 -28.13 7.73 -7.14
CA LEU A 917 -28.76 6.77 -8.03
C LEU A 917 -27.70 6.13 -8.94
N SER A 918 -27.68 4.81 -9.00
CA SER A 918 -26.89 4.04 -9.96
C SER A 918 -27.37 4.26 -11.40
N GLU A 919 -26.57 3.86 -12.39
CA GLU A 919 -26.96 3.95 -13.80
C GLU A 919 -28.22 3.10 -14.11
N ALA A 920 -28.35 1.94 -13.46
CA ALA A 920 -29.55 1.10 -13.56
C ALA A 920 -30.78 1.82 -12.98
N GLU A 921 -30.66 2.41 -11.80
CA GLU A 921 -31.73 3.20 -11.16
C GLU A 921 -32.10 4.45 -11.98
N HIS A 922 -31.13 5.14 -12.60
CA HIS A 922 -31.38 6.24 -13.54
C HIS A 922 -32.13 5.78 -14.79
N LYS A 923 -31.73 4.64 -15.36
CA LYS A 923 -32.42 4.02 -16.51
C LYS A 923 -33.83 3.56 -16.13
N THR A 924 -34.04 2.98 -14.95
CA THR A 924 -35.35 2.58 -14.41
C THR A 924 -36.25 3.79 -14.16
N ARG A 925 -35.69 4.88 -13.62
CA ARG A 925 -36.41 6.15 -13.43
C ARG A 925 -36.86 6.78 -14.75
N GLN A 926 -36.12 6.55 -15.83
CA GLN A 926 -36.47 7.01 -17.18
C GLN A 926 -37.40 6.02 -17.93
N ASN A 927 -37.36 4.73 -17.58
CA ASN A 927 -38.14 3.69 -18.24
C ASN A 927 -38.58 2.59 -17.23
N PRO A 928 -39.74 2.75 -16.56
CA PRO A 928 -40.18 1.88 -15.45
C PRO A 928 -40.46 0.41 -15.81
N SER A 929 -40.48 0.08 -17.11
CA SER A 929 -40.83 -1.25 -17.64
C SER A 929 -39.64 -2.20 -17.87
N ALA A 930 -38.40 -1.82 -17.51
CA ALA A 930 -37.21 -2.65 -17.72
C ALA A 930 -36.53 -3.10 -16.41
N LEU A 931 -36.62 -4.41 -16.12
CA LEU A 931 -35.90 -5.24 -15.12
C LEU A 931 -36.37 -5.24 -13.64
N THR A 932 -35.84 -6.24 -12.89
CA THR A 932 -36.35 -7.02 -11.73
C THR A 932 -36.85 -6.29 -10.46
N ASP A 933 -37.72 -6.96 -9.68
CA ASP A 933 -38.38 -6.47 -8.45
C ASP A 933 -37.43 -5.91 -7.36
N SER A 934 -36.21 -6.44 -7.22
CA SER A 934 -35.26 -6.01 -6.18
C SER A 934 -34.64 -4.63 -6.43
N THR A 935 -34.31 -4.30 -7.68
CA THR A 935 -33.77 -2.97 -8.07
C THR A 935 -34.83 -1.88 -7.91
N ARG A 936 -36.09 -2.23 -8.18
CA ARG A 936 -37.25 -1.35 -7.98
C ARG A 936 -37.47 -1.01 -6.50
N VAL A 937 -37.42 -2.01 -5.62
CA VAL A 937 -37.58 -1.81 -4.16
C VAL A 937 -36.48 -0.91 -3.60
N LEU A 938 -35.23 -1.07 -4.05
CA LEU A 938 -34.12 -0.22 -3.59
C LEU A 938 -34.20 1.21 -4.14
N LEU A 939 -34.64 1.38 -5.39
CA LEU A 939 -34.94 2.69 -5.98
C LEU A 939 -36.04 3.40 -5.19
N GLU A 940 -37.16 2.72 -4.93
CA GLU A 940 -38.30 3.25 -4.17
C GLU A 940 -37.88 3.62 -2.73
N LEU A 941 -37.00 2.84 -2.10
CA LEU A 941 -36.41 3.17 -0.79
C LEU A 941 -35.53 4.43 -0.86
N LYS A 942 -34.62 4.53 -1.84
CA LYS A 942 -33.75 5.70 -2.02
C LYS A 942 -34.52 6.96 -2.36
N GLU A 943 -35.55 6.85 -3.21
CA GLU A 943 -36.45 7.98 -3.53
C GLU A 943 -37.27 8.40 -2.30
N SER A 944 -37.69 7.45 -1.47
CA SER A 944 -38.35 7.73 -0.19
C SER A 944 -37.42 8.45 0.78
N LEU A 945 -36.17 7.98 0.95
CA LEU A 945 -35.16 8.65 1.77
C LEU A 945 -34.79 10.04 1.24
N ALA A 946 -34.64 10.20 -0.08
CA ALA A 946 -34.38 11.50 -0.70
C ALA A 946 -35.56 12.46 -0.49
N ALA A 947 -36.80 11.98 -0.58
CA ALA A 947 -37.99 12.76 -0.30
C ALA A 947 -38.07 13.16 1.18
N ILE A 948 -37.73 12.25 2.11
CA ILE A 948 -37.63 12.53 3.55
C ILE A 948 -36.60 13.64 3.80
N MET A 949 -35.37 13.49 3.28
CA MET A 949 -34.29 14.46 3.48
C MET A 949 -34.60 15.84 2.87
N LEU A 950 -35.09 15.90 1.63
CA LEU A 950 -35.44 17.16 0.97
C LEU A 950 -36.62 17.85 1.64
N THR A 951 -37.62 17.08 2.11
CA THR A 951 -38.78 17.64 2.82
C THR A 951 -38.38 18.15 4.20
N PHE A 952 -37.53 17.41 4.93
CA PHE A 952 -37.02 17.82 6.24
C PHE A 952 -36.27 19.17 6.20
N ILE A 953 -35.54 19.47 5.12
CA ILE A 953 -34.84 20.75 4.95
C ILE A 953 -35.65 21.83 4.19
N GLY A 954 -36.94 21.59 3.95
CA GLY A 954 -37.84 22.54 3.30
C GLY A 954 -37.66 22.73 1.78
N GLN A 955 -37.07 21.74 1.10
CA GLN A 955 -36.85 21.72 -0.36
C GLN A 955 -37.67 20.66 -1.11
N GLY A 956 -38.59 19.97 -0.44
CA GLY A 956 -39.53 19.02 -1.05
C GLY A 956 -40.63 19.70 -1.88
N LYS A 957 -41.51 18.91 -2.51
CA LYS A 957 -42.64 19.39 -3.34
C LYS A 957 -43.79 20.04 -2.54
N VAL A 958 -43.61 20.28 -1.24
CA VAL A 958 -44.64 20.81 -0.33
C VAL A 958 -44.59 22.35 -0.32
N PRO A 959 -45.73 23.06 -0.23
CA PRO A 959 -45.75 24.53 -0.18
C PRO A 959 -44.84 25.09 0.92
N LYS A 960 -44.04 26.12 0.58
CA LYS A 960 -43.00 26.70 1.46
C LYS A 960 -43.54 27.18 2.81
N ASP A 961 -44.81 27.54 2.86
CA ASP A 961 -45.49 28.08 4.05
C ASP A 961 -45.80 26.97 5.08
N VAL A 962 -45.74 25.69 4.67
CA VAL A 962 -46.00 24.50 5.50
C VAL A 962 -44.70 23.71 5.80
N ALA A 963 -43.63 23.96 5.05
CA ALA A 963 -42.41 23.14 5.00
C ALA A 963 -41.52 23.15 6.27
N ARG A 964 -41.82 23.97 7.30
CA ARG A 964 -40.99 24.07 8.53
C ARG A 964 -41.42 23.16 9.68
N ARG A 965 -42.32 22.19 9.49
CA ARG A 965 -42.92 21.43 10.62
C ARG A 965 -43.12 19.91 10.43
N TYR A 966 -42.48 19.26 9.46
CA TYR A 966 -42.59 17.79 9.33
C TYR A 966 -41.31 17.10 9.79
N SER A 967 -41.35 16.57 11.01
CA SER A 967 -40.37 15.62 11.55
C SER A 967 -40.88 14.18 11.47
N ALA A 968 -42.13 13.94 11.09
CA ALA A 968 -42.72 12.60 11.07
C ALA A 968 -43.03 12.15 9.65
N PHE A 969 -42.55 10.97 9.28
CA PHE A 969 -42.76 10.35 7.97
C PHE A 969 -43.41 8.97 8.16
N ARG A 970 -44.35 8.64 7.29
CA ARG A 970 -45.05 7.34 7.30
C ARG A 970 -44.57 6.52 6.12
N LEU A 971 -43.98 5.35 6.38
CA LEU A 971 -43.66 4.39 5.32
C LEU A 971 -44.89 3.52 5.11
N ALA A 972 -45.58 3.70 3.99
CA ALA A 972 -46.85 3.02 3.72
C ALA A 972 -46.81 2.27 2.39
N LYS A 973 -47.45 1.10 2.34
CA LYS A 973 -47.75 0.35 1.12
C LYS A 973 -49.26 0.24 0.99
N ASP A 974 -49.82 0.62 -0.14
CA ASP A 974 -51.28 0.59 -0.38
C ASP A 974 -52.10 1.27 0.73
N ASN A 975 -51.55 2.36 1.28
CA ASN A 975 -52.10 3.17 2.38
C ASN A 975 -52.08 2.53 3.78
N ASP A 976 -51.51 1.33 3.93
CA ASP A 976 -51.27 0.63 5.21
C ASP A 976 -49.82 0.84 5.69
N SER A 977 -49.59 0.89 7.01
CA SER A 977 -48.28 1.26 7.57
C SER A 977 -48.03 0.72 8.97
N ASP A 978 -46.91 0.01 9.14
CA ASP A 978 -46.40 -0.48 10.44
C ASP A 978 -45.22 0.35 10.98
N LEU A 979 -44.78 1.40 10.26
CA LEU A 979 -43.56 2.16 10.59
C LEU A 979 -43.75 3.68 10.44
N LEU A 980 -43.49 4.38 11.53
CA LEU A 980 -43.36 5.84 11.59
C LEU A 980 -41.90 6.21 11.84
N ILE A 981 -41.41 7.20 11.12
CA ILE A 981 -40.03 7.69 11.21
C ILE A 981 -40.04 9.12 11.73
N PHE A 982 -39.35 9.38 12.84
CA PHE A 982 -39.18 10.72 13.40
C PHE A 982 -37.76 11.26 13.11
N ALA A 983 -37.67 12.18 12.16
CA ALA A 983 -36.46 12.91 11.81
C ALA A 983 -36.18 14.05 12.79
N ASN A 984 -35.06 13.98 13.49
CA ASN A 984 -34.62 15.02 14.44
C ASN A 984 -33.53 15.93 13.84
N SER A 985 -32.57 15.38 13.08
CA SER A 985 -31.50 16.18 12.47
C SER A 985 -30.93 15.57 11.19
N LEU A 986 -30.39 16.42 10.32
CA LEU A 986 -29.53 16.04 9.19
C LEU A 986 -28.08 16.44 9.55
N ARG A 987 -27.09 15.59 9.27
CA ARG A 987 -25.69 15.79 9.67
C ARG A 987 -24.74 15.54 8.51
N HIS A 988 -23.58 16.18 8.44
CA HIS A 988 -22.54 15.78 7.47
C HIS A 988 -21.71 14.61 8.00
N ASP A 989 -21.54 13.55 7.23
CA ASP A 989 -20.46 12.60 7.46
C ASP A 989 -19.12 13.27 7.11
N ARG A 990 -18.33 13.57 8.14
CA ARG A 990 -17.03 14.23 7.99
C ARG A 990 -16.04 13.42 7.16
N GLY A 991 -16.13 12.09 7.16
CA GLY A 991 -15.18 11.27 6.41
C GLY A 991 -15.47 11.20 4.91
N SER A 992 -16.70 11.48 4.47
CA SER A 992 -17.13 11.36 3.06
C SER A 992 -17.57 12.68 2.43
N GLY A 993 -17.85 13.70 3.26
CA GLY A 993 -18.47 14.95 2.80
C GLY A 993 -19.98 14.83 2.53
N SER A 994 -20.59 13.66 2.71
CA SER A 994 -22.00 13.38 2.39
C SER A 994 -22.97 13.76 3.53
N PRO A 995 -24.18 14.27 3.27
CA PRO A 995 -25.24 14.39 4.26
C PRO A 995 -25.80 13.01 4.68
N VAL A 996 -26.01 12.82 5.99
CA VAL A 996 -26.52 11.62 6.67
C VAL A 996 -27.71 12.00 7.56
N HIS A 997 -28.78 11.21 7.52
CA HIS A 997 -30.01 11.45 8.28
C HIS A 997 -30.00 10.75 9.63
N PHE A 998 -30.52 11.40 10.68
CA PHE A 998 -30.66 10.85 12.02
C PHE A 998 -32.12 10.54 12.35
N GLU A 999 -32.38 9.32 12.81
CA GLU A 999 -33.67 8.86 13.32
C GLU A 999 -33.55 8.62 14.83
N GLU A 1000 -34.47 9.18 15.61
CA GLU A 1000 -34.77 8.69 16.96
C GLU A 1000 -36.02 7.81 16.80
N LEU A 1001 -35.90 6.51 17.11
CA LEU A 1001 -37.01 5.55 17.17
C LEU A 1001 -37.80 5.74 18.47
#